data_AF-A0A024TBR7-F1
#
_entry.id   AF-A0A024TBR7-F1
#
_cell.length_a   1.000
_cell.length_b   1.000
_cell.length_c   1.000
_cell.angle_alpha   90.00
_cell.angle_beta   90.00
_cell.angle_gamma   90.00
#
_symmetry.space_group_name_H-M   'P 1'
#
loop_
_entity.id
_entity.type
_entity.pdbx_description
1 polymer ?
#
loop_
_entity_poly.entity_id
_entity_poly.type
_entity_poly.pdbx_seq_one_letter_code
_entity_poly.pdbx_strand_id
1 'polypeptide(L)'
;MGLLPPTTEIGIVATHLAAEKSRHDVVPWFEIVVHAPDTSWCVHRVYHDFEHLHDQLRSSFPLDTTSLDLPTLSPFTWSLSKQTRRHHNACRLQVDLNEYLHRVLELHNVVDSGIVQAFVAERRSEGPHSPVAFCTHAPPSPCSTWDESIVPTDSSLHSSASSLCPPAFGFPTLVCAPVKSAASQPILYGHPIQWRGCAGLHAGMSKPHALSPACVTMTPDTAKIVTLVAKSVSPLASASHPIRFHDVCVFRGPGGTFLKATRSGHVGQTRHRSKASVFRIVPPVADGDVVHAEDDVCFQVDGQCCGQPGQWLWLTAATNGSIVLSSDAAPVVLGLHHGHAAPPTSSLSTLEPLTVRGLVYNIWCLPPLATSVLNLSPHKRERMAAIPAVLPPDLDFVVFCEAFDDRAKQDLTTAMKRHGFLYETTIAGGRTKFKLFHSGVFVMSKYPLANTDQLVYGSTAIGVERVVDKAAMYVQMIKDNQAVHIFATHTQAWDDKAAIKCRAKQIEMLATWMQSKHIPPHDIVVVAGDLNVDQYAVPCTEYDWMTATLGVESPAAVDNTPKYSFDPISNVLASSGMSSGGKAERLDYVMTSTRHRQPTSSATQVLPVKAKQGWVDDHGAWITDLSDHYPVMSEFHFD
;
A
#
# COMPACT_ATOMS: atom_id res chain seq x y z
N MET A 1 7.55 -7.73 -42.90
CA MET A 1 7.57 -7.87 -41.42
C MET A 1 7.24 -9.32 -41.12
N GLY A 2 8.10 -10.04 -40.40
CA GLY A 2 7.84 -11.43 -40.00
C GLY A 2 6.80 -11.51 -38.88
N LEU A 3 6.21 -12.68 -38.65
CA LEU A 3 5.22 -12.94 -37.61
C LEU A 3 5.70 -12.50 -36.22
N LEU A 4 4.77 -12.16 -35.33
CA LEU A 4 5.10 -11.81 -33.93
C LEU A 4 5.85 -12.99 -33.28
N PRO A 5 7.02 -12.76 -32.65
CA PRO A 5 7.70 -13.78 -31.88
C PRO A 5 6.78 -14.41 -30.83
N PRO A 6 6.91 -15.71 -30.53
CA PRO A 6 6.08 -16.39 -29.53
C PRO A 6 6.27 -15.84 -28.10
N THR A 7 7.31 -15.05 -27.87
CA THR A 7 7.60 -14.36 -26.61
C THR A 7 7.10 -12.90 -26.59
N THR A 8 6.32 -12.47 -27.59
CA THR A 8 5.76 -11.11 -27.63
C THR A 8 4.65 -10.93 -26.61
N GLU A 9 4.80 -9.93 -25.75
CA GLU A 9 3.79 -9.51 -24.78
C GLU A 9 3.02 -8.31 -25.32
N ILE A 10 1.69 -8.33 -25.21
CA ILE A 10 0.80 -7.22 -25.61
C ILE A 10 -0.12 -6.91 -24.44
N GLY A 11 -0.31 -5.63 -24.12
CA GLY A 11 -1.27 -5.23 -23.10
C GLY A 11 -1.74 -3.78 -23.21
N ILE A 12 -2.95 -3.53 -22.72
CA ILE A 12 -3.57 -2.20 -22.68
C ILE A 12 -3.08 -1.46 -21.44
N VAL A 13 -2.20 -0.52 -21.67
CA VAL A 13 -1.47 0.20 -20.63
C VAL A 13 -2.25 1.40 -20.12
N ALA A 14 -3.05 2.08 -20.92
CA ALA A 14 -3.81 3.22 -20.43
C ALA A 14 -5.10 3.39 -21.22
N THR A 15 -6.02 4.16 -20.64
CA THR A 15 -7.15 4.70 -21.37
C THR A 15 -7.22 6.20 -21.23
N HIS A 16 -7.53 6.87 -22.34
CA HIS A 16 -7.72 8.32 -22.38
C HIS A 16 -8.97 8.64 -23.19
N LEU A 17 -9.64 9.71 -22.80
CA LEU A 17 -10.75 10.24 -23.56
C LEU A 17 -10.20 11.27 -24.56
N ALA A 18 -10.31 10.99 -25.85
CA ALA A 18 -9.86 11.91 -26.90
C ALA A 18 -10.96 12.11 -27.97
N ALA A 19 -10.92 13.28 -28.61
CA ALA A 19 -11.82 13.61 -29.71
C ALA A 19 -11.37 12.86 -30.98
N GLU A 20 -12.31 12.19 -31.63
CA GLU A 20 -12.09 11.55 -32.91
C GLU A 20 -12.31 12.57 -34.05
N LYS A 21 -11.47 12.56 -35.09
CA LYS A 21 -11.63 13.53 -36.21
C LYS A 21 -12.95 13.36 -36.98
N SER A 22 -13.48 12.13 -37.04
CA SER A 22 -14.67 11.76 -37.82
C SER A 22 -16.00 12.01 -37.08
N ARG A 23 -15.98 12.04 -35.75
CA ARG A 23 -17.15 12.21 -34.88
C ARG A 23 -16.82 13.32 -33.91
N HIS A 24 -17.59 14.41 -33.88
CA HIS A 24 -17.49 15.45 -32.85
C HIS A 24 -17.91 14.92 -31.46
N ASP A 25 -17.39 13.76 -31.06
CA ASP A 25 -17.69 13.05 -29.86
C ASP A 25 -16.39 12.54 -29.24
N VAL A 26 -16.31 12.64 -27.91
CA VAL A 26 -15.15 12.18 -27.14
C VAL A 26 -15.33 10.70 -26.84
N VAL A 27 -14.43 9.88 -27.38
CA VAL A 27 -14.44 8.41 -27.27
C VAL A 27 -13.24 7.88 -26.49
N PRO A 28 -13.35 6.70 -25.86
CA PRO A 28 -12.21 6.03 -25.23
C PRO A 28 -11.18 5.57 -26.24
N TRP A 29 -9.93 5.92 -25.98
CA TRP A 29 -8.74 5.41 -26.64
C TRP A 29 -7.98 4.53 -25.67
N PHE A 30 -7.47 3.42 -26.18
CA PHE A 30 -6.73 2.41 -25.44
C PHE A 30 -5.29 2.42 -25.96
N GLU A 31 -4.38 2.78 -25.07
CA GLU A 31 -2.94 2.70 -25.31
C GLU A 31 -2.50 1.26 -25.12
N ILE A 32 -1.95 0.65 -26.15
CA ILE A 32 -1.52 -0.75 -26.18
C ILE A 32 -0.01 -0.78 -26.37
N VAL A 33 0.70 -1.37 -25.42
CA VAL A 33 2.15 -1.60 -25.55
C VAL A 33 2.38 -3.02 -26.02
N VAL A 34 3.27 -3.14 -26.99
CA VAL A 34 3.77 -4.41 -27.51
C VAL A 34 5.24 -4.51 -27.16
N HIS A 35 5.63 -5.59 -26.50
CA HIS A 35 7.00 -5.90 -26.12
C HIS A 35 7.43 -7.18 -26.83
N ALA A 36 8.29 -7.06 -27.82
CA ALA A 36 8.99 -8.16 -28.45
C ALA A 36 10.44 -8.22 -27.92
N PRO A 37 11.14 -9.37 -28.04
CA PRO A 37 12.48 -9.57 -27.46
C PRO A 37 13.49 -8.45 -27.71
N ASP A 38 13.45 -7.85 -28.90
CA ASP A 38 14.42 -6.85 -29.34
C ASP A 38 13.82 -5.44 -29.48
N THR A 39 12.49 -5.27 -29.39
CA THR A 39 11.82 -3.99 -29.65
C THR A 39 10.53 -3.83 -28.85
N SER A 40 10.19 -2.59 -28.49
CA SER A 40 8.89 -2.26 -27.92
C SER A 40 8.30 -1.06 -28.63
N TRP A 41 6.99 -1.10 -28.88
CA TRP A 41 6.28 0.04 -29.46
C TRP A 41 4.90 0.17 -28.84
N CYS A 42 4.31 1.35 -29.01
CA CYS A 42 2.99 1.68 -28.49
C CYS A 42 2.04 1.96 -29.65
N VAL A 43 0.84 1.41 -29.60
CA VAL A 43 -0.25 1.69 -30.54
C VAL A 43 -1.50 2.10 -29.81
N HIS A 44 -2.26 3.01 -30.41
CA HIS A 44 -3.54 3.44 -29.86
C HIS A 44 -4.70 2.81 -30.65
N ARG A 45 -5.70 2.28 -29.95
CA ARG A 45 -6.90 1.66 -30.54
C ARG A 45 -8.16 2.21 -29.91
N VAL A 46 -9.23 2.30 -30.68
CA VAL A 46 -10.57 2.56 -30.17
C VAL A 46 -11.36 1.27 -30.07
N TYR A 47 -12.46 1.24 -29.32
CA TYR A 47 -13.29 0.03 -29.16
C TYR A 47 -13.67 -0.62 -30.51
N HIS A 48 -13.93 0.20 -31.53
CA HIS A 48 -14.26 -0.28 -32.87
C HIS A 48 -13.14 -1.12 -33.53
N ASP A 49 -11.87 -0.83 -33.22
CA ASP A 49 -10.76 -1.65 -33.71
C ASP A 49 -10.79 -3.07 -33.10
N PHE A 50 -11.29 -3.21 -31.86
CA PHE A 50 -11.47 -4.50 -31.22
C PHE A 50 -12.67 -5.26 -31.79
N GLU A 51 -13.74 -4.58 -32.17
CA GLU A 51 -14.86 -5.17 -32.94
C GLU A 51 -14.34 -5.76 -34.26
N HIS A 52 -13.56 -4.98 -35.01
CA HIS A 52 -12.99 -5.44 -36.27
C HIS A 52 -12.02 -6.62 -36.08
N LEU A 53 -11.18 -6.59 -35.05
CA LEU A 53 -10.34 -7.73 -34.68
C LEU A 53 -11.20 -8.96 -34.39
N HIS A 54 -12.24 -8.82 -33.58
CA HIS A 54 -13.13 -9.91 -33.18
C HIS A 54 -13.83 -10.57 -34.38
N ASP A 55 -14.34 -9.77 -35.31
CA ASP A 55 -15.01 -10.27 -36.52
C ASP A 55 -14.04 -11.02 -37.44
N GLN A 56 -12.80 -10.53 -37.58
CA GLN A 56 -11.76 -11.21 -38.34
C GLN A 56 -11.36 -12.55 -37.72
N LEU A 57 -11.30 -12.61 -36.38
CA LEU A 57 -11.01 -13.84 -35.65
C LEU A 57 -12.14 -14.86 -35.80
N ARG A 58 -13.41 -14.45 -35.62
CA ARG A 58 -14.55 -15.35 -35.76
C ARG A 58 -14.74 -15.89 -37.17
N SER A 59 -14.44 -15.08 -38.18
CA SER A 59 -14.54 -15.51 -39.58
C SER A 59 -13.41 -16.46 -39.99
N SER A 60 -12.20 -16.26 -39.47
CA SER A 60 -11.01 -17.04 -39.85
C SER A 60 -10.82 -18.30 -39.01
N PHE A 61 -11.23 -18.27 -37.73
CA PHE A 61 -11.03 -19.34 -36.75
C PHE A 61 -12.31 -19.63 -35.94
N PRO A 62 -13.42 -20.05 -36.58
CA PRO A 62 -14.72 -20.17 -35.93
C PRO A 62 -14.77 -21.20 -34.79
N LEU A 63 -13.98 -22.29 -34.87
CA LEU A 63 -13.93 -23.33 -33.83
C LEU A 63 -13.13 -22.87 -32.59
N ASP A 64 -11.98 -22.21 -32.82
CA ASP A 64 -11.08 -21.75 -31.75
C ASP A 64 -11.62 -20.51 -31.02
N THR A 65 -12.55 -19.78 -31.64
CA THR A 65 -13.13 -18.54 -31.08
C THR A 65 -14.54 -18.73 -30.50
N THR A 66 -15.03 -19.97 -30.41
CA THR A 66 -16.36 -20.29 -29.86
C THR A 66 -16.57 -19.84 -28.42
N SER A 67 -15.50 -19.81 -27.62
CA SER A 67 -15.50 -19.39 -26.21
C SER A 67 -14.99 -17.96 -25.99
N LEU A 68 -14.70 -17.24 -27.09
CA LEU A 68 -14.19 -15.88 -27.06
C LEU A 68 -15.35 -14.90 -27.24
N ASP A 69 -15.61 -14.09 -26.22
CA ASP A 69 -16.63 -13.04 -26.24
C ASP A 69 -15.98 -11.66 -26.20
N LEU A 70 -16.36 -10.79 -27.13
CA LEU A 70 -15.94 -9.40 -27.09
C LEU A 70 -16.71 -8.68 -25.96
N PRO A 71 -16.03 -8.05 -24.99
CA PRO A 71 -16.69 -7.38 -23.87
C PRO A 71 -17.58 -6.24 -24.35
N THR A 72 -18.89 -6.33 -24.13
CA THR A 72 -19.84 -5.25 -24.39
C THR A 72 -20.34 -4.65 -23.07
N LEU A 73 -20.44 -3.32 -22.98
CA LEU A 73 -21.02 -2.69 -21.79
C LEU A 73 -22.55 -2.73 -21.81
N SER A 74 -23.16 -3.21 -20.74
CA SER A 74 -24.56 -2.92 -20.43
C SER A 74 -24.70 -1.47 -19.94
N PRO A 75 -25.71 -0.71 -20.39
CA PRO A 75 -25.87 0.68 -19.99
C PRO A 75 -26.23 0.77 -18.50
N PHE A 76 -25.27 1.22 -17.69
CA PHE A 76 -25.47 1.50 -16.27
C PHE A 76 -26.11 2.89 -16.09
N THR A 77 -27.34 2.96 -15.56
CA THR A 77 -28.15 4.18 -15.48
C THR A 77 -28.15 4.80 -14.09
N TRP A 78 -27.11 5.60 -13.78
CA TRP A 78 -27.12 6.58 -12.67
C TRP A 78 -26.85 8.01 -13.18
N SER A 79 -27.32 9.01 -12.43
CA SER A 79 -27.29 10.45 -12.75
C SER A 79 -25.89 11.08 -12.61
N LEU A 80 -24.90 10.55 -13.32
CA LEU A 80 -23.56 11.12 -13.43
C LEU A 80 -23.44 12.06 -14.64
N SER A 81 -22.39 12.87 -14.71
CA SER A 81 -22.12 13.66 -15.93
C SER A 81 -21.79 12.72 -17.11
N LYS A 82 -22.08 13.15 -18.35
CA LYS A 82 -21.81 12.37 -19.57
C LYS A 82 -20.32 11.99 -19.69
N GLN A 83 -19.42 12.88 -19.30
CA GLN A 83 -17.98 12.67 -19.34
C GLN A 83 -17.49 11.70 -18.23
N THR A 84 -18.04 11.80 -17.03
CA THR A 84 -17.72 10.89 -15.91
C THR A 84 -18.21 9.47 -16.17
N ARG A 85 -19.39 9.30 -16.79
CA ARG A 85 -19.85 7.97 -17.24
C ARG A 85 -18.92 7.37 -18.28
N ARG A 86 -18.47 8.18 -19.25
CA ARG A 86 -17.54 7.73 -20.30
C ARG A 86 -16.19 7.34 -19.76
N HIS A 87 -15.65 8.09 -18.80
CA HIS A 87 -14.37 7.77 -18.17
C HIS A 87 -14.45 6.46 -17.36
N HIS A 88 -15.48 6.29 -16.52
CA HIS A 88 -15.68 5.02 -15.80
C HIS A 88 -15.89 3.83 -16.74
N ASN A 89 -16.67 4.01 -17.80
CA ASN A 89 -16.88 2.99 -18.82
C ASN A 89 -15.59 2.65 -19.55
N ALA A 90 -14.74 3.64 -19.85
CA ALA A 90 -13.43 3.45 -20.45
C ALA A 90 -12.48 2.66 -19.55
N CYS A 91 -12.42 2.97 -18.25
CA CYS A 91 -11.57 2.24 -17.30
C CYS A 91 -12.02 0.79 -17.11
N ARG A 92 -13.33 0.52 -17.11
CA ARG A 92 -13.85 -0.86 -17.04
C ARG A 92 -13.55 -1.64 -18.32
N LEU A 93 -13.86 -1.03 -19.48
CA LEU A 93 -13.53 -1.62 -20.77
C LEU A 93 -12.03 -1.86 -20.94
N GLN A 94 -11.16 -1.02 -20.38
CA GLN A 94 -9.71 -1.26 -20.43
C GLN A 94 -9.35 -2.62 -19.83
N VAL A 95 -9.90 -2.95 -18.66
CA VAL A 95 -9.64 -4.22 -17.98
C VAL A 95 -10.20 -5.39 -18.79
N ASP A 96 -11.46 -5.28 -19.21
CA ASP A 96 -12.14 -6.36 -19.94
C ASP A 96 -11.52 -6.60 -21.33
N LEU A 97 -11.15 -5.54 -22.05
CA LEU A 97 -10.48 -5.63 -23.36
C LEU A 97 -9.05 -6.14 -23.24
N ASN A 98 -8.36 -5.87 -22.13
CA ASN A 98 -7.02 -6.40 -21.89
C ASN A 98 -7.09 -7.93 -21.66
N GLU A 99 -8.07 -8.38 -20.86
CA GLU A 99 -8.36 -9.82 -20.69
C GLU A 99 -8.71 -10.48 -22.03
N TYR A 100 -9.58 -9.84 -22.83
CA TYR A 100 -9.91 -10.30 -24.17
C TYR A 100 -8.67 -10.48 -25.06
N LEU A 101 -7.75 -9.50 -25.09
CA LEU A 101 -6.52 -9.61 -25.87
C LEU A 101 -5.63 -10.77 -25.39
N HIS A 102 -5.49 -10.98 -24.08
CA HIS A 102 -4.70 -12.11 -23.58
C HIS A 102 -5.31 -13.46 -23.97
N ARG A 103 -6.64 -13.61 -23.93
CA ARG A 103 -7.32 -14.83 -24.40
C ARG A 103 -7.15 -15.06 -25.89
N VAL A 104 -7.06 -13.98 -26.69
CA VAL A 104 -6.72 -14.08 -28.13
C VAL A 104 -5.30 -14.60 -28.33
N LEU A 105 -4.35 -14.22 -27.47
CA LEU A 105 -2.94 -14.65 -27.58
C LEU A 105 -2.70 -16.10 -27.13
N GLU A 106 -3.60 -16.67 -26.34
CA GLU A 106 -3.57 -18.09 -25.95
C GLU A 106 -3.94 -19.02 -27.11
N LEU A 107 -4.60 -18.49 -28.15
CA LEU A 107 -4.96 -19.22 -29.36
C LEU A 107 -3.75 -19.26 -30.31
N HIS A 108 -2.93 -20.31 -30.17
CA HIS A 108 -1.66 -20.44 -30.90
C HIS A 108 -1.85 -20.33 -32.43
N ASN A 109 -2.93 -20.92 -32.96
CA ASN A 109 -3.30 -20.88 -34.38
C ASN A 109 -3.60 -19.45 -34.89
N VAL A 110 -4.05 -18.58 -33.99
CA VAL A 110 -4.46 -17.20 -34.27
C VAL A 110 -3.25 -16.26 -34.29
N VAL A 111 -2.29 -16.45 -33.41
CA VAL A 111 -1.06 -15.62 -33.35
C VAL A 111 -0.23 -15.80 -34.63
N ASP A 112 -0.20 -17.02 -35.16
CA ASP A 112 0.51 -17.37 -36.41
C ASP A 112 -0.18 -16.86 -37.69
N SER A 113 -1.42 -16.37 -37.59
CA SER A 113 -2.25 -15.95 -38.73
C SER A 113 -1.96 -14.54 -39.26
N GLY A 114 -1.14 -13.76 -38.54
CA GLY A 114 -0.87 -12.35 -38.85
C GLY A 114 -2.03 -11.38 -38.54
N ILE A 115 -3.21 -11.86 -38.12
CA ILE A 115 -4.35 -11.00 -37.76
C ILE A 115 -4.02 -10.14 -36.54
N VAL A 116 -3.45 -10.75 -35.49
CA VAL A 116 -3.01 -10.03 -34.29
C VAL A 116 -1.89 -9.05 -34.62
N GLN A 117 -0.99 -9.42 -35.52
CA GLN A 117 0.08 -8.55 -35.99
C GLN A 117 -0.45 -7.30 -36.71
N ALA A 118 -1.49 -7.45 -37.55
CA ALA A 118 -2.16 -6.32 -38.18
C ALA A 118 -2.86 -5.43 -37.15
N PHE A 119 -3.47 -6.02 -36.12
CA PHE A 119 -4.09 -5.28 -35.03
C PHE A 119 -3.07 -4.48 -34.22
N VAL A 120 -1.83 -4.94 -34.06
CA VAL A 120 -0.81 -4.20 -33.29
C VAL A 120 0.19 -3.42 -34.15
N ALA A 121 0.00 -3.38 -35.47
CA ALA A 121 0.85 -2.60 -36.36
C ALA A 121 0.68 -1.08 -36.17
N GLU A 122 1.76 -0.32 -36.28
CA GLU A 122 1.71 1.13 -36.22
C GLU A 122 0.93 1.68 -37.42
N ARG A 123 -0.13 2.47 -37.17
CA ARG A 123 -0.90 3.12 -38.24
C ARG A 123 -0.29 4.49 -38.51
N ARG A 124 0.12 4.76 -39.75
CA ARG A 124 0.52 6.11 -40.18
C ARG A 124 -0.63 7.09 -39.89
N SER A 125 -0.31 8.20 -39.24
CA SER A 125 -1.21 9.15 -38.57
C SER A 125 -2.10 10.00 -39.50
N GLU A 126 -2.58 9.48 -40.62
CA GLU A 126 -3.33 10.23 -41.64
C GLU A 126 -4.77 9.73 -41.89
N GLY A 127 -5.26 8.76 -41.10
CA GLY A 127 -6.64 8.25 -41.23
C GLY A 127 -7.74 9.10 -40.55
N PRO A 128 -9.02 8.91 -40.94
CA PRO A 128 -10.18 9.62 -40.36
C PRO A 128 -10.43 9.31 -38.88
N HIS A 129 -9.84 8.24 -38.37
CA HIS A 129 -9.91 7.81 -36.97
C HIS A 129 -8.74 8.31 -36.12
N SER A 130 -7.79 9.09 -36.65
CA SER A 130 -6.61 9.56 -35.91
C SER A 130 -6.93 10.63 -34.84
N PRO A 131 -6.22 10.66 -33.70
CA PRO A 131 -6.43 11.68 -32.66
C PRO A 131 -5.94 13.07 -33.12
N VAL A 132 -6.45 14.11 -32.47
CA VAL A 132 -5.91 15.48 -32.59
C VAL A 132 -4.69 15.58 -31.67
N ALA A 133 -3.49 15.44 -32.25
CA ALA A 133 -2.12 15.59 -31.72
C ALA A 133 -1.89 15.50 -30.18
N PHE A 134 -1.13 14.49 -29.75
CA PHE A 134 -0.53 14.39 -28.41
C PHE A 134 0.92 14.93 -28.44
N CYS A 135 1.33 15.73 -27.44
CA CYS A 135 2.74 16.08 -27.23
C CYS A 135 3.50 14.86 -26.69
N THR A 136 4.39 14.28 -27.49
CA THR A 136 5.24 13.13 -27.14
C THR A 136 6.68 13.59 -26.85
N HIS A 137 7.21 13.31 -25.66
CA HIS A 137 8.67 13.29 -25.43
C HIS A 137 9.21 11.92 -25.82
N ALA A 138 10.18 11.88 -26.74
CA ALA A 138 10.84 10.66 -27.22
C ALA A 138 12.10 10.32 -26.38
N PRO A 139 12.50 9.04 -26.27
CA PRO A 139 13.73 8.62 -25.59
C PRO A 139 14.94 8.63 -26.56
N PRO A 140 16.18 8.89 -26.09
CA PRO A 140 17.39 8.78 -26.93
C PRO A 140 17.92 7.33 -26.99
N SER A 141 18.41 6.94 -28.17
CA SER A 141 19.09 5.65 -28.47
C SER A 141 20.63 5.72 -28.28
N PRO A 142 21.36 4.58 -28.21
CA PRO A 142 22.74 4.51 -27.66
C PRO A 142 23.88 4.27 -28.69
N CYS A 143 25.10 4.72 -28.30
CA CYS A 143 26.46 4.40 -28.82
C CYS A 143 26.81 4.80 -30.28
N SER A 144 28.02 5.23 -30.68
CA SER A 144 29.37 5.06 -30.14
C SER A 144 30.39 6.03 -30.78
N THR A 145 31.60 6.06 -30.19
CA THR A 145 32.96 6.29 -30.78
C THR A 145 33.47 7.71 -31.09
N TRP A 146 34.63 7.97 -30.46
CA TRP A 146 35.72 8.93 -30.72
C TRP A 146 36.06 8.97 -32.24
N ASP A 147 36.54 10.04 -32.87
CA ASP A 147 37.73 10.84 -32.54
C ASP A 147 37.90 12.07 -33.48
N GLU A 148 38.83 12.95 -33.10
CA GLU A 148 39.69 13.83 -33.90
C GLU A 148 39.14 14.97 -34.80
N SER A 149 39.33 16.19 -34.27
CA SER A 149 40.04 17.34 -34.88
C SER A 149 39.71 17.80 -36.32
N ILE A 150 39.35 19.09 -36.47
CA ILE A 150 40.15 20.16 -37.11
C ILE A 150 39.29 21.44 -37.27
N VAL A 151 39.76 22.52 -36.65
CA VAL A 151 39.40 23.97 -36.71
C VAL A 151 39.89 24.54 -38.09
N PRO A 152 39.63 25.78 -38.61
CA PRO A 152 39.22 27.02 -37.94
C PRO A 152 38.25 27.91 -38.81
N THR A 153 37.83 29.16 -38.50
CA THR A 153 38.51 30.34 -37.92
C THR A 153 37.49 31.47 -37.68
N ASP A 154 37.72 32.23 -36.60
CA ASP A 154 37.50 33.67 -36.37
C ASP A 154 36.10 34.33 -36.50
N SER A 155 35.69 35.28 -35.64
CA SER A 155 36.37 36.00 -34.55
C SER A 155 35.34 36.83 -33.73
N SER A 156 35.78 37.21 -32.51
CA SER A 156 35.36 38.38 -31.72
C SER A 156 34.13 38.29 -30.79
N LEU A 157 34.37 38.23 -29.47
CA LEU A 157 34.25 39.36 -28.53
C LEU A 157 34.33 38.89 -27.05
N HIS A 158 35.34 39.43 -26.36
CA HIS A 158 35.47 39.77 -24.94
C HIS A 158 35.22 38.76 -23.79
N SER A 159 36.28 38.66 -22.97
CA SER A 159 36.31 38.84 -21.49
C SER A 159 36.85 37.66 -20.67
N SER A 160 38.18 37.63 -20.56
CA SER A 160 39.05 37.21 -19.45
C SER A 160 38.53 36.23 -18.38
N ALA A 161 39.20 35.08 -18.35
CA ALA A 161 39.17 34.05 -17.33
C ALA A 161 39.76 34.50 -15.98
N SER A 162 39.13 34.05 -14.89
CA SER A 162 39.84 33.59 -13.70
C SER A 162 39.17 32.31 -13.20
N SER A 163 40.01 31.37 -12.83
CA SER A 163 39.75 30.02 -12.34
C SER A 163 38.77 29.96 -11.17
N LEU A 164 37.67 29.21 -11.31
CA LEU A 164 36.92 28.61 -10.19
C LEU A 164 36.38 27.25 -10.63
N CYS A 165 36.72 26.22 -9.84
CA CYS A 165 36.09 24.90 -9.90
C CYS A 165 34.56 25.04 -9.77
N PRO A 166 33.75 24.27 -10.50
CA PRO A 166 32.32 24.20 -10.21
C PRO A 166 32.12 23.55 -8.83
N PRO A 167 31.19 24.07 -8.00
CA PRO A 167 30.92 23.51 -6.68
C PRO A 167 30.37 22.08 -6.85
N ALA A 168 30.84 21.20 -5.96
CA ALA A 168 30.15 19.97 -5.63
C ALA A 168 28.67 20.30 -5.37
N PHE A 169 27.76 19.57 -6.01
CA PHE A 169 26.36 19.57 -5.62
C PHE A 169 26.28 19.09 -4.17
N GLY A 170 26.23 20.04 -3.23
CA GLY A 170 25.80 19.80 -1.88
C GLY A 170 24.37 19.31 -1.95
N PHE A 171 24.14 18.10 -1.45
CA PHE A 171 22.81 17.62 -1.13
C PHE A 171 22.10 18.69 -0.27
N PRO A 172 20.78 18.90 -0.44
CA PRO A 172 20.03 19.59 0.60
C PRO A 172 20.30 18.83 1.89
N THR A 173 20.87 19.53 2.86
CA THR A 173 21.07 19.04 4.22
C THR A 173 19.82 18.30 4.64
N LEU A 174 19.98 17.01 4.95
CA LEU A 174 18.97 16.22 5.66
C LEU A 174 18.42 17.11 6.77
N VAL A 175 17.19 17.59 6.60
CA VAL A 175 16.42 18.06 7.74
C VAL A 175 16.11 16.77 8.47
N CYS A 176 16.98 16.42 9.43
CA CYS A 176 16.62 15.50 10.49
C CYS A 176 15.22 15.91 10.94
N ALA A 177 14.28 14.97 10.93
CA ALA A 177 13.08 15.11 11.73
C ALA A 177 13.54 15.51 13.14
N PRO A 178 12.90 16.52 13.77
CA PRO A 178 13.35 16.99 15.07
C PRO A 178 13.38 15.81 16.06
N VAL A 179 14.56 15.56 16.61
CA VAL A 179 14.79 14.66 17.73
C VAL A 179 13.84 15.08 18.86
N LYS A 180 13.03 14.14 19.38
CA LYS A 180 12.17 14.41 20.54
C LYS A 180 13.07 14.80 21.73
N SER A 181 12.97 16.06 22.16
CA SER A 181 13.58 16.55 23.39
C SER A 181 12.99 15.80 24.59
N ALA A 182 13.83 15.32 25.50
CA ALA A 182 13.47 14.55 26.69
C ALA A 182 12.68 15.33 27.77
N ALA A 183 11.98 16.40 27.40
CA ALA A 183 11.05 17.12 28.25
C ALA A 183 9.95 17.78 27.40
N SER A 184 9.03 17.00 26.84
CA SER A 184 7.83 17.56 26.21
C SER A 184 6.92 18.15 27.29
N GLN A 185 6.52 19.41 27.13
CA GLN A 185 5.65 20.07 28.11
C GLN A 185 4.21 19.53 28.01
N PRO A 186 3.51 19.31 29.13
CA PRO A 186 2.11 18.88 29.11
C PRO A 186 1.23 19.96 28.48
N ILE A 187 0.29 19.55 27.64
CA ILE A 187 -0.72 20.44 27.09
C ILE A 187 -1.76 20.75 28.16
N LEU A 188 -2.06 22.03 28.34
CA LEU A 188 -2.96 22.50 29.39
C LEU A 188 -4.29 23.00 28.81
N TYR A 189 -5.38 22.80 29.55
CA TYR A 189 -6.67 23.41 29.22
C TYR A 189 -6.59 24.93 29.18
N GLY A 190 -7.25 25.53 28.18
CA GLY A 190 -7.31 26.98 28.00
C GLY A 190 -6.09 27.58 27.29
N HIS A 191 -5.04 26.80 27.03
CA HIS A 191 -3.87 27.23 26.27
C HIS A 191 -4.03 26.93 24.77
N PRO A 192 -3.40 27.72 23.87
CA PRO A 192 -3.37 27.42 22.44
C PRO A 192 -2.53 26.18 22.15
N ILE A 193 -3.08 25.28 21.35
CA ILE A 193 -2.45 24.05 20.88
C ILE A 193 -2.25 24.19 19.37
N GLN A 194 -1.02 24.01 18.89
CA GLN A 194 -0.71 24.01 17.47
C GLN A 194 -0.72 22.58 16.94
N TRP A 195 -1.17 22.41 15.70
CA TRP A 195 -1.37 21.11 15.06
C TRP A 195 -0.63 21.12 13.71
N ARG A 196 0.21 20.12 13.45
CA ARG A 196 0.97 19.99 12.20
C ARG A 196 0.72 18.62 11.59
N GLY A 197 0.65 18.59 10.26
CA GLY A 197 0.43 17.34 9.53
C GLY A 197 -0.97 16.80 9.74
N CYS A 198 -1.85 17.15 8.81
CA CYS A 198 -2.93 16.28 8.38
C CYS A 198 -3.38 16.77 7.03
N ALA A 199 -3.75 15.85 6.15
CA ALA A 199 -4.45 16.12 4.91
C ALA A 199 -5.66 17.07 5.13
N GLY A 200 -5.42 18.38 5.14
CA GLY A 200 -6.45 19.36 4.81
C GLY A 200 -7.27 20.01 5.89
N LEU A 201 -6.70 20.24 7.08
CA LEU A 201 -7.36 21.14 8.03
C LEU A 201 -7.19 22.61 7.61
N HIS A 202 -7.96 23.04 6.60
CA HIS A 202 -8.15 24.46 6.32
C HIS A 202 -9.45 24.94 6.99
N ALA A 203 -9.34 25.82 8.00
CA ALA A 203 -10.44 26.71 8.38
C ALA A 203 -10.35 27.97 7.51
N GLY A 204 -10.71 27.86 6.23
CA GLY A 204 -10.75 28.98 5.28
C GLY A 204 -12.19 29.40 4.99
N MET A 205 -12.48 30.71 5.07
CA MET A 205 -13.75 31.25 4.59
C MET A 205 -13.75 31.25 3.05
N SER A 206 -14.48 30.34 2.41
CA SER A 206 -14.92 30.55 1.02
C SER A 206 -16.31 31.18 1.04
N LYS A 207 -16.50 32.27 0.30
CA LYS A 207 -17.84 32.79 -0.03
C LYS A 207 -18.31 32.06 -1.31
N PRO A 208 -19.40 31.28 -1.31
CA PRO A 208 -20.09 30.94 -2.53
C PRO A 208 -21.23 31.93 -2.80
N HIS A 209 -21.71 31.90 -4.04
CA HIS A 209 -22.75 32.72 -4.66
C HIS A 209 -23.94 33.16 -3.77
N ALA A 210 -24.52 34.29 -4.17
CA ALA A 210 -25.42 35.21 -3.45
C ALA A 210 -26.70 34.67 -2.76
N LEU A 211 -26.96 33.36 -2.68
CA LEU A 211 -28.23 32.82 -2.14
C LEU A 211 -28.12 31.58 -1.23
N SER A 212 -26.94 31.23 -0.67
CA SER A 212 -26.82 30.15 0.34
C SER A 212 -26.00 30.58 1.57
N PRO A 213 -26.35 30.16 2.80
CA PRO A 213 -25.48 30.35 3.95
C PRO A 213 -24.14 29.61 3.73
N ALA A 214 -23.04 30.23 4.16
CA ALA A 214 -21.68 29.76 3.93
C ALA A 214 -21.47 28.32 4.44
N CYS A 215 -20.98 27.44 3.55
CA CYS A 215 -20.54 26.09 3.88
C CYS A 215 -19.01 26.07 3.88
N VAL A 216 -18.41 25.60 4.98
CA VAL A 216 -16.95 25.40 5.07
C VAL A 216 -16.66 23.97 4.59
N THR A 217 -15.85 23.84 3.54
CA THR A 217 -15.26 22.57 3.08
C THR A 217 -13.80 22.51 3.52
N MET A 218 -13.39 21.37 4.08
CA MET A 218 -12.00 21.11 4.46
C MET A 218 -11.28 20.40 3.30
N THR A 219 -10.13 20.92 2.84
CA THR A 219 -9.35 20.37 1.71
C THR A 219 -7.85 20.26 2.03
N PRO A 220 -7.14 19.20 1.58
CA PRO A 220 -5.69 18.99 1.74
C PRO A 220 -4.82 20.14 1.25
N ASP A 221 -3.99 20.71 2.13
CA ASP A 221 -2.81 21.50 1.77
C ASP A 221 -1.72 21.30 2.83
N THR A 222 -0.49 21.03 2.40
CA THR A 222 0.60 20.42 3.18
C THR A 222 1.40 21.39 4.06
N ALA A 223 0.99 22.65 4.21
CA ALA A 223 1.86 23.70 4.78
C ALA A 223 1.28 24.60 5.90
N LYS A 224 0.09 24.34 6.47
CA LYS A 224 -0.51 25.24 7.47
C LYS A 224 -0.73 24.61 8.85
N ILE A 225 -0.21 25.29 9.88
CA ILE A 225 -0.46 25.01 11.29
C ILE A 225 -1.82 25.57 11.68
N VAL A 226 -2.68 24.75 12.28
CA VAL A 226 -3.94 25.20 12.90
C VAL A 226 -3.71 25.42 14.38
N THR A 227 -4.34 26.44 14.96
CA THR A 227 -4.29 26.69 16.41
C THR A 227 -5.68 26.54 17.02
N LEU A 228 -5.84 25.62 17.97
CA LEU A 228 -7.09 25.39 18.69
C LEU A 228 -6.85 25.53 20.20
N VAL A 229 -7.88 25.93 20.94
CA VAL A 229 -7.88 25.95 22.40
C VAL A 229 -8.86 24.89 22.90
N ALA A 230 -8.35 23.86 23.57
CA ALA A 230 -9.18 22.87 24.24
C ALA A 230 -9.80 23.49 25.51
N LYS A 231 -11.11 23.28 25.70
CA LYS A 231 -11.83 23.64 26.91
C LYS A 231 -12.51 22.42 27.48
N SER A 232 -12.34 22.16 28.77
CA SER A 232 -13.06 21.09 29.45
C SER A 232 -14.58 21.33 29.38
N VAL A 233 -15.33 20.24 29.29
CA VAL A 233 -16.79 20.27 29.46
C VAL A 233 -17.18 20.33 30.95
N SER A 234 -16.28 19.90 31.84
CA SER A 234 -16.49 19.97 33.29
C SER A 234 -16.28 21.39 33.82
N PRO A 235 -17.17 21.91 34.69
CA PRO A 235 -16.98 23.19 35.35
C PRO A 235 -15.90 23.15 36.44
N LEU A 236 -15.43 21.96 36.83
CA LEU A 236 -14.42 21.78 37.88
C LEU A 236 -12.98 21.83 37.36
N ALA A 237 -12.77 21.64 36.06
CA ALA A 237 -11.45 21.72 35.45
C ALA A 237 -11.11 23.19 35.14
N SER A 238 -10.12 23.76 35.82
CA SER A 238 -9.67 25.14 35.58
C SER A 238 -8.78 25.23 34.33
N ALA A 239 -8.65 26.45 33.79
CA ALA A 239 -7.51 26.76 32.92
C ALA A 239 -6.22 26.39 33.68
N SER A 240 -5.24 25.81 32.99
CA SER A 240 -3.96 25.33 33.52
C SER A 240 -3.90 23.91 34.12
N HIS A 241 -4.98 23.12 34.07
CA HIS A 241 -4.86 21.66 34.30
C HIS A 241 -4.32 20.94 33.05
N PRO A 242 -3.45 19.92 33.20
CA PRO A 242 -3.04 19.07 32.09
C PRO A 242 -4.25 18.37 31.46
N ILE A 243 -4.27 18.31 30.14
CA ILE A 243 -5.24 17.51 29.40
C ILE A 243 -4.80 16.06 29.49
N ARG A 244 -5.72 15.17 29.89
CA ARG A 244 -5.48 13.73 29.90
C ARG A 244 -6.07 13.09 28.66
N PHE A 245 -5.50 11.95 28.28
CA PHE A 245 -6.11 11.13 27.25
C PHE A 245 -7.51 10.67 27.68
N HIS A 246 -8.42 10.60 26.72
CA HIS A 246 -9.86 10.36 26.89
C HIS A 246 -10.64 11.46 27.59
N ASP A 247 -10.00 12.56 28.00
CA ASP A 247 -10.72 13.71 28.49
C ASP A 247 -11.68 14.26 27.44
N VAL A 248 -12.87 14.61 27.92
CA VAL A 248 -13.95 15.12 27.09
C VAL A 248 -13.85 16.64 27.03
N CYS A 249 -13.74 17.19 25.82
CA CYS A 249 -13.47 18.60 25.60
C CYS A 249 -14.19 19.19 24.38
N VAL A 250 -14.28 20.51 24.36
CA VAL A 250 -14.71 21.29 23.19
C VAL A 250 -13.55 22.13 22.69
N PHE A 251 -13.35 22.16 21.38
CA PHE A 251 -12.25 22.90 20.76
C PHE A 251 -12.74 24.26 20.25
N ARG A 252 -12.05 25.32 20.66
CA ARG A 252 -12.27 26.68 20.17
C ARG A 252 -11.19 27.03 19.15
N GLY A 253 -11.59 27.38 17.93
CA GLY A 253 -10.69 27.80 16.86
C GLY A 253 -10.44 29.31 16.81
N PRO A 254 -9.63 29.75 15.83
CA PRO A 254 -9.32 31.16 15.59
C PRO A 254 -10.59 31.96 15.30
N GLY A 255 -10.68 33.21 15.80
CA GLY A 255 -11.89 34.03 15.67
C GLY A 255 -13.02 33.66 16.64
N GLY A 256 -12.77 32.74 17.57
CA GLY A 256 -13.66 32.46 18.69
C GLY A 256 -14.79 31.47 18.40
N THR A 257 -14.80 30.83 17.24
CA THR A 257 -15.71 29.74 16.87
C THR A 257 -15.32 28.44 17.57
N PHE A 258 -16.26 27.50 17.66
CA PHE A 258 -16.07 26.15 18.20
C PHE A 258 -16.23 25.12 17.10
N LEU A 259 -15.50 24.01 17.19
CA LEU A 259 -15.67 22.88 16.29
C LEU A 259 -17.03 22.20 16.49
N LYS A 260 -17.65 21.78 15.38
CA LYS A 260 -18.97 21.15 15.37
C LYS A 260 -19.06 20.08 14.28
N ALA A 261 -19.47 18.88 14.65
CA ALA A 261 -19.89 17.84 13.73
C ALA A 261 -21.23 18.17 13.07
N THR A 262 -21.30 17.96 11.76
CA THR A 262 -22.54 18.11 10.97
C THR A 262 -23.29 16.79 10.93
N ARG A 263 -24.59 16.85 10.56
CA ARG A 263 -25.39 15.64 10.31
C ARG A 263 -24.84 14.78 9.17
N SER A 264 -24.10 15.38 8.24
CA SER A 264 -23.44 14.68 7.13
C SER A 264 -22.10 14.05 7.54
N GLY A 265 -21.75 14.01 8.82
CA GLY A 265 -20.52 13.42 9.32
C GLY A 265 -19.27 14.24 9.00
N HIS A 266 -19.38 15.55 8.72
CA HIS A 266 -18.21 16.40 8.48
C HIS A 266 -17.92 17.27 9.71
N VAL A 267 -16.68 17.76 9.85
CA VAL A 267 -16.31 18.72 10.91
C VAL A 267 -16.38 20.14 10.37
N GLY A 268 -17.26 20.96 10.97
CA GLY A 268 -17.43 22.38 10.68
C GLY A 268 -17.22 23.25 11.93
N GLN A 269 -17.73 24.49 11.89
CA GLN A 269 -17.58 25.47 12.98
C GLN A 269 -18.90 26.13 13.40
N THR A 270 -18.98 26.62 14.63
CA THR A 270 -20.11 27.39 15.15
C THR A 270 -19.67 28.52 16.08
N ARG A 271 -20.40 29.63 16.12
CA ARG A 271 -20.14 30.71 17.10
C ARG A 271 -20.72 30.42 18.50
N HIS A 272 -21.59 29.42 18.61
CA HIS A 272 -22.30 29.13 19.85
C HIS A 272 -21.72 27.90 20.55
N ARG A 273 -21.19 28.05 21.76
CA ARG A 273 -20.65 26.94 22.56
C ARG A 273 -21.68 25.82 22.78
N SER A 274 -22.95 26.16 22.97
CA SER A 274 -24.04 25.18 23.16
C SER A 274 -24.30 24.30 21.93
N LYS A 275 -23.78 24.66 20.76
CA LYS A 275 -23.88 23.88 19.52
C LYS A 275 -22.55 23.20 19.15
N ALA A 276 -21.51 23.35 19.98
CA ALA A 276 -20.22 22.72 19.74
C ALA A 276 -20.33 21.20 19.92
N SER A 277 -19.57 20.46 19.13
CA SER A 277 -19.46 19.03 19.34
C SER A 277 -18.43 18.73 20.40
N VAL A 278 -18.63 17.59 21.05
CA VAL A 278 -17.80 17.10 22.11
C VAL A 278 -16.80 16.11 21.52
N PHE A 279 -15.53 16.33 21.83
CA PHE A 279 -14.40 15.55 21.34
C PHE A 279 -13.70 14.90 22.52
N ARG A 280 -13.02 13.79 22.27
CA ARG A 280 -11.98 13.28 23.17
C ARG A 280 -10.69 13.06 22.40
N ILE A 281 -9.58 13.43 23.03
CA ILE A 281 -8.24 13.13 22.53
C ILE A 281 -7.95 11.69 22.92
N VAL A 282 -7.63 10.85 21.96
CA VAL A 282 -7.36 9.43 22.17
C VAL A 282 -5.91 9.18 21.81
N PRO A 283 -5.14 8.49 22.66
CA PRO A 283 -3.76 8.23 22.32
C PRO A 283 -3.76 7.21 21.18
N PRO A 284 -2.84 7.34 20.20
CA PRO A 284 -2.72 6.38 19.13
C PRO A 284 -2.25 5.01 19.66
N VAL A 285 -1.55 5.01 20.80
CA VAL A 285 -1.04 3.82 21.50
C VAL A 285 -1.59 3.83 22.93
N ALA A 286 -1.75 2.66 23.57
CA ALA A 286 -2.40 2.53 24.88
C ALA A 286 -1.61 3.13 26.07
N ASP A 287 -0.48 3.80 25.82
CA ASP A 287 0.47 4.21 26.84
C ASP A 287 0.56 5.74 26.91
N GLY A 288 -0.17 6.33 27.87
CA GLY A 288 -0.21 7.76 28.11
C GLY A 288 -1.39 8.19 28.98
N ASP A 289 -1.11 8.86 30.11
CA ASP A 289 -2.14 9.49 30.95
C ASP A 289 -2.35 10.96 30.54
N VAL A 290 -1.24 11.70 30.37
CA VAL A 290 -1.24 13.14 30.06
C VAL A 290 -0.80 13.37 28.61
N VAL A 291 -1.46 14.31 27.92
CA VAL A 291 -1.12 14.73 26.56
C VAL A 291 0.00 15.77 26.60
N HIS A 292 1.07 15.55 25.83
CA HIS A 292 2.23 16.45 25.74
C HIS A 292 2.35 17.08 24.35
N ALA A 293 3.13 18.17 24.27
CA ALA A 293 3.54 18.70 22.96
C ALA A 293 4.37 17.67 22.19
N GLU A 294 4.23 17.60 20.87
CA GLU A 294 4.88 16.60 20.00
C GLU A 294 4.31 15.17 20.11
N ASP A 295 3.23 14.96 20.88
CA ASP A 295 2.48 13.71 20.85
C ASP A 295 1.67 13.59 19.56
N ASP A 296 1.63 12.38 19.01
CA ASP A 296 0.63 11.98 18.03
C ASP A 296 -0.68 11.72 18.77
N VAL A 297 -1.80 12.22 18.24
CA VAL A 297 -3.11 12.03 18.85
C VAL A 297 -4.19 11.71 17.81
N CYS A 298 -5.17 10.92 18.22
CA CYS A 298 -6.39 10.67 17.46
C CYS A 298 -7.57 11.39 18.11
N PHE A 299 -8.65 11.57 17.33
CA PHE A 299 -9.88 12.13 17.86
C PHE A 299 -11.08 11.23 17.68
N GLN A 300 -11.91 11.23 18.71
CA GLN A 300 -13.29 10.79 18.59
C GLN A 300 -14.27 11.90 18.91
N VAL A 301 -15.42 11.84 18.26
CA VAL A 301 -16.55 12.76 18.44
C VAL A 301 -17.77 11.99 18.88
N ASP A 302 -18.52 12.58 19.80
CA ASP A 302 -19.84 12.04 20.17
C ASP A 302 -20.79 12.06 18.96
N GLY A 303 -21.23 10.86 18.56
CA GLY A 303 -22.12 10.61 17.44
C GLY A 303 -23.55 11.14 17.62
N GLN A 304 -23.89 11.74 18.77
CA GLN A 304 -25.19 12.37 19.02
C GLN A 304 -25.61 13.34 17.90
N CYS A 305 -24.65 14.10 17.34
CA CYS A 305 -24.90 15.07 16.26
C CYS A 305 -25.18 14.41 14.89
N CYS A 306 -24.77 13.16 14.71
CA CYS A 306 -24.87 12.38 13.47
C CYS A 306 -26.00 11.33 13.52
N GLY A 307 -26.85 11.37 14.55
CA GLY A 307 -27.93 10.40 14.73
C GLY A 307 -27.49 9.07 15.34
N GLN A 308 -26.28 9.00 15.90
CA GLN A 308 -25.72 7.84 16.59
C GLN A 308 -25.37 8.18 18.06
N PRO A 309 -26.37 8.53 18.90
CA PRO A 309 -26.12 8.91 20.28
C PRO A 309 -25.47 7.76 21.08
N GLY A 310 -24.44 8.08 21.85
CA GLY A 310 -23.71 7.10 22.67
C GLY A 310 -22.57 6.36 21.95
N GLN A 311 -22.38 6.61 20.64
CA GLN A 311 -21.27 6.05 19.87
C GLN A 311 -20.18 7.10 19.64
N TRP A 312 -18.93 6.76 19.95
CA TRP A 312 -17.77 7.59 19.64
C TRP A 312 -17.28 7.29 18.23
N LEU A 313 -17.32 8.31 17.35
CA LEU A 313 -16.92 8.20 15.95
C LEU A 313 -15.53 8.77 15.75
N TRP A 314 -14.68 8.08 14.99
CA TRP A 314 -13.33 8.54 14.67
C TRP A 314 -13.36 9.66 13.64
N LEU A 315 -12.48 10.65 13.79
CA LEU A 315 -12.09 11.48 12.66
C LEU A 315 -11.27 10.63 11.71
N THR A 316 -11.70 10.52 10.46
CA THR A 316 -11.06 9.71 9.42
C THR A 316 -10.86 10.53 8.14
N ALA A 317 -9.92 10.13 7.30
CA ALA A 317 -9.72 10.70 5.97
C ALA A 317 -10.56 9.93 4.95
N ALA A 318 -11.50 10.61 4.30
CA ALA A 318 -12.24 10.07 3.16
C ALA A 318 -11.36 10.04 1.90
N THR A 319 -11.74 9.22 0.92
CA THR A 319 -11.01 9.02 -0.35
C THR A 319 -10.81 10.29 -1.17
N ASN A 320 -11.65 11.31 -0.96
CA ASN A 320 -11.55 12.64 -1.57
C ASN A 320 -10.64 13.60 -0.78
N GLY A 321 -9.94 13.13 0.25
CA GLY A 321 -9.08 13.93 1.12
C GLY A 321 -9.81 14.77 2.16
N SER A 322 -11.14 14.66 2.29
CA SER A 322 -11.91 15.35 3.33
C SER A 322 -11.88 14.59 4.66
N ILE A 323 -11.90 15.31 5.79
CA ILE A 323 -12.03 14.68 7.11
C ILE A 323 -13.52 14.47 7.43
N VAL A 324 -13.89 13.22 7.66
CA VAL A 324 -15.25 12.81 8.01
C VAL A 324 -15.25 12.01 9.31
N LEU A 325 -16.44 11.78 9.86
CA LEU A 325 -16.68 10.98 11.04
C LEU A 325 -17.10 9.58 10.60
N SER A 326 -16.44 8.56 11.15
CA SER A 326 -16.73 7.17 10.83
C SER A 326 -16.50 6.24 12.03
N SER A 327 -17.33 5.20 12.14
CA SER A 327 -17.08 4.06 13.02
C SER A 327 -16.26 2.96 12.34
N ASP A 328 -16.11 3.03 11.01
CA ASP A 328 -15.71 1.92 10.14
C ASP A 328 -14.43 2.21 9.37
N ALA A 329 -13.82 3.38 9.59
CA ALA A 329 -12.61 3.82 8.91
C ALA A 329 -11.54 4.25 9.92
N ALA A 330 -10.29 4.19 9.46
CA ALA A 330 -9.10 4.44 10.27
C ALA A 330 -9.12 5.83 10.90
N PRO A 331 -8.68 5.99 12.16
CA PRO A 331 -8.50 7.31 12.72
C PRO A 331 -7.39 8.06 11.97
N VAL A 332 -7.58 9.35 11.82
CA VAL A 332 -6.53 10.28 11.41
C VAL A 332 -5.66 10.58 12.63
N VAL A 333 -4.35 10.35 12.46
CA VAL A 333 -3.32 10.69 13.45
C VAL A 333 -2.83 12.12 13.20
N LEU A 334 -2.86 12.95 14.24
CA LEU A 334 -2.46 14.36 14.21
C LEU A 334 -1.27 14.60 15.13
N GLY A 335 -0.23 15.28 14.63
CA GLY A 335 0.91 15.71 15.46
C GLY A 335 0.61 17.01 16.20
N LEU A 336 0.88 17.03 17.51
CA LEU A 336 0.81 18.22 18.36
C LEU A 336 2.11 19.03 18.31
N HIS A 337 2.03 20.36 18.38
CA HIS A 337 3.20 21.22 18.51
C HIS A 337 3.03 22.32 19.55
N HIS A 338 4.15 22.70 20.17
CA HIS A 338 4.21 23.88 21.03
C HIS A 338 4.59 25.13 20.21
N GLY A 339 3.85 26.22 20.37
CA GLY A 339 4.05 27.48 19.64
C GLY A 339 5.32 28.29 19.95
N HIS A 340 6.37 27.67 20.49
CA HIS A 340 7.68 28.30 20.68
C HIS A 340 8.78 27.38 20.14
N ALA A 341 9.54 27.89 19.17
CA ALA A 341 10.73 27.23 18.65
C ALA A 341 11.78 27.10 19.77
N ALA A 342 12.05 25.88 20.22
CA ALA A 342 13.22 25.58 21.03
C ALA A 342 14.44 25.30 20.12
N PRO A 343 15.66 25.70 20.51
CA PRO A 343 16.85 25.51 19.70
C PRO A 343 17.25 24.02 19.63
N PRO A 344 17.95 23.59 18.56
CA PRO A 344 18.44 22.23 18.45
C PRO A 344 19.58 22.06 19.45
N THR A 345 19.43 21.12 20.39
CA THR A 345 20.58 20.61 21.13
C THR A 345 20.79 19.17 20.71
N SER A 346 21.84 18.96 19.92
CA SER A 346 22.38 17.65 19.60
C SER A 346 22.98 17.03 20.87
N SER A 347 22.50 15.86 21.25
CA SER A 347 23.28 14.91 22.03
C SER A 347 23.24 13.58 21.28
N LEU A 348 24.42 13.04 20.97
CA LEU A 348 24.59 11.63 20.64
C LEU A 348 24.00 10.82 21.81
N SER A 349 22.80 10.27 21.63
CA SER A 349 22.24 9.30 22.57
C SER A 349 22.97 7.98 22.37
N THR A 350 23.52 7.43 23.45
CA THR A 350 23.66 5.98 23.58
C THR A 350 22.33 5.35 23.16
N LEU A 351 22.36 4.42 22.21
CA LEU A 351 21.14 3.72 21.80
C LEU A 351 20.63 2.95 23.02
N GLU A 352 19.48 3.36 23.55
CA GLU A 352 18.86 2.71 24.71
C GLU A 352 18.49 1.25 24.37
N PRO A 353 18.39 0.38 25.37
CA PRO A 353 17.89 -0.96 25.17
C PRO A 353 16.51 -0.95 24.50
N LEU A 354 16.28 -1.87 23.56
CA LEU A 354 15.05 -1.95 22.78
C LEU A 354 14.62 -3.40 22.61
N THR A 355 13.37 -3.71 22.92
CA THR A 355 12.73 -4.96 22.51
C THR A 355 11.93 -4.74 21.25
N VAL A 356 12.07 -5.60 20.24
CA VAL A 356 11.26 -5.58 19.02
C VAL A 356 10.52 -6.90 18.87
N ARG A 357 9.19 -6.85 18.74
CA ARG A 357 8.30 -8.00 18.53
C ARG A 357 7.59 -7.90 17.18
N GLY A 358 8.01 -8.75 16.26
CA GLY A 358 7.44 -8.83 14.92
C GLY A 358 6.66 -10.12 14.71
N LEU A 359 5.59 -10.06 13.93
CA LEU A 359 4.83 -11.24 13.51
C LEU A 359 4.59 -11.23 12.00
N VAL A 360 4.67 -12.40 11.38
CA VAL A 360 4.25 -12.64 9.99
C VAL A 360 3.02 -13.51 9.99
N TYR A 361 2.06 -13.17 9.15
CA TYR A 361 0.89 -14.00 8.92
C TYR A 361 0.46 -13.99 7.44
N ASN A 362 0.69 -15.10 6.74
CA ASN A 362 -0.03 -15.40 5.51
C ASN A 362 -1.50 -15.69 5.85
N ILE A 363 -2.42 -14.82 5.43
CA ILE A 363 -3.84 -14.83 5.82
C ILE A 363 -4.75 -15.52 4.81
N TRP A 364 -4.18 -16.00 3.70
CA TRP A 364 -4.89 -16.75 2.65
C TRP A 364 -6.19 -16.08 2.24
N CYS A 365 -6.14 -14.78 2.00
CA CYS A 365 -7.31 -13.95 1.72
C CYS A 365 -7.49 -13.82 0.21
N LEU A 366 -7.74 -14.96 -0.44
CA LEU A 366 -7.76 -15.10 -1.90
C LEU A 366 -8.83 -14.23 -2.58
N PRO A 367 -8.63 -13.87 -3.88
CA PRO A 367 -9.58 -13.06 -4.63
C PRO A 367 -11.02 -13.63 -4.64
N PRO A 368 -12.06 -12.78 -4.76
CA PRO A 368 -13.46 -13.19 -4.77
C PRO A 368 -13.78 -14.39 -5.68
N LEU A 369 -13.22 -14.42 -6.89
CA LEU A 369 -13.45 -15.48 -7.87
C LEU A 369 -12.89 -16.84 -7.42
N ALA A 370 -11.73 -16.86 -6.77
CA ALA A 370 -11.18 -18.10 -6.21
C ALA A 370 -12.11 -18.67 -5.12
N THR A 371 -12.69 -17.80 -4.30
CA THR A 371 -13.66 -18.21 -3.28
C THR A 371 -15.00 -18.64 -3.87
N SER A 372 -15.56 -17.89 -4.82
CA SER A 372 -16.91 -18.18 -5.33
C SER A 372 -16.98 -19.28 -6.37
N VAL A 373 -15.87 -19.58 -7.07
CA VAL A 373 -15.85 -20.56 -8.18
C VAL A 373 -15.08 -21.83 -7.81
N LEU A 374 -13.98 -21.71 -7.06
CA LEU A 374 -13.12 -22.84 -6.69
C LEU A 374 -13.31 -23.30 -5.23
N ASN A 375 -14.21 -22.64 -4.50
CA ASN A 375 -14.46 -22.85 -3.07
C ASN A 375 -13.20 -22.80 -2.19
N LEU A 376 -12.26 -21.90 -2.53
CA LEU A 376 -11.03 -21.67 -1.77
C LEU A 376 -11.18 -20.48 -0.82
N SER A 377 -10.49 -20.48 0.32
CA SER A 377 -10.56 -19.37 1.30
C SER A 377 -11.98 -19.07 1.83
N PRO A 378 -12.70 -20.07 2.40
CA PRO A 378 -14.04 -19.87 2.95
C PRO A 378 -14.05 -18.90 4.14
N HIS A 379 -15.21 -18.31 4.43
CA HIS A 379 -15.47 -17.43 5.59
C HIS A 379 -14.44 -16.31 5.78
N LYS A 380 -13.82 -15.83 4.69
CA LYS A 380 -12.68 -14.92 4.78
C LYS A 380 -12.97 -13.65 5.56
N ARG A 381 -14.17 -13.07 5.46
CA ARG A 381 -14.51 -11.83 6.19
C ARG A 381 -14.57 -12.08 7.69
N GLU A 382 -15.20 -13.17 8.09
CA GLU A 382 -15.32 -13.61 9.48
C GLU A 382 -13.95 -13.98 10.06
N ARG A 383 -13.13 -14.73 9.32
CA ARG A 383 -11.75 -15.04 9.68
C ARG A 383 -10.92 -13.76 9.86
N MET A 384 -10.97 -12.86 8.88
CA MET A 384 -10.22 -11.59 8.92
C MET A 384 -10.59 -10.72 10.12
N ALA A 385 -11.88 -10.65 10.46
CA ALA A 385 -12.35 -9.93 11.65
C ALA A 385 -11.94 -10.60 12.97
N ALA A 386 -11.71 -11.92 12.98
CA ALA A 386 -11.36 -12.68 14.17
C ALA A 386 -9.85 -12.69 14.49
N ILE A 387 -8.98 -12.47 13.49
CA ILE A 387 -7.51 -12.50 13.64
C ILE A 387 -7.02 -11.63 14.81
N PRO A 388 -7.39 -10.34 14.96
CA PRO A 388 -6.75 -9.47 15.96
C PRO A 388 -7.01 -9.92 17.40
N ALA A 389 -8.11 -10.65 17.64
CA ALA A 389 -8.48 -11.14 18.96
C ALA A 389 -7.66 -12.34 19.45
N VAL A 390 -6.86 -12.95 18.58
CA VAL A 390 -6.00 -14.11 18.89
C VAL A 390 -4.51 -13.80 18.78
N LEU A 391 -4.13 -12.63 18.27
CA LEU A 391 -2.73 -12.21 18.21
C LEU A 391 -2.23 -11.79 19.60
N PRO A 392 -0.93 -12.01 19.90
CA PRO A 392 -0.32 -11.50 21.12
C PRO A 392 -0.50 -9.98 21.28
N PRO A 393 -0.89 -9.49 22.47
CA PRO A 393 -1.23 -8.08 22.67
C PRO A 393 -0.01 -7.15 22.67
N ASP A 394 1.20 -7.68 22.77
CA ASP A 394 2.47 -6.98 22.96
C ASP A 394 3.32 -6.89 21.68
N LEU A 395 2.79 -7.29 20.53
CA LEU A 395 3.41 -7.11 19.22
C LEU A 395 3.63 -5.64 18.88
N ASP A 396 4.72 -5.34 18.18
CA ASP A 396 5.02 -4.00 17.68
C ASP A 396 4.51 -3.81 16.24
N PHE A 397 4.73 -4.81 15.39
CA PHE A 397 4.28 -4.82 14.00
C PHE A 397 3.83 -6.22 13.55
N VAL A 398 2.98 -6.23 12.51
CA VAL A 398 2.53 -7.43 11.81
C VAL A 398 2.73 -7.24 10.31
N VAL A 399 3.38 -8.22 9.69
CA VAL A 399 3.47 -8.37 8.24
C VAL A 399 2.40 -9.36 7.80
N PHE A 400 1.51 -8.93 6.91
CA PHE A 400 0.50 -9.78 6.33
C PHE A 400 0.87 -10.16 4.90
N CYS A 401 0.65 -11.42 4.54
CA CYS A 401 0.79 -11.95 3.18
C CYS A 401 -0.57 -12.47 2.66
N GLU A 402 -0.73 -12.51 1.33
CA GLU A 402 -1.97 -12.95 0.65
C GLU A 402 -3.24 -12.16 0.99
N ALA A 403 -3.12 -10.87 1.26
CA ALA A 403 -4.26 -9.99 1.52
C ALA A 403 -5.03 -9.57 0.24
N PHE A 404 -5.37 -10.50 -0.66
CA PHE A 404 -5.85 -10.23 -2.03
C PHE A 404 -7.28 -9.67 -2.14
N ASP A 405 -8.15 -9.94 -1.17
CA ASP A 405 -9.53 -9.42 -1.13
C ASP A 405 -9.62 -8.09 -0.38
N ASP A 406 -9.86 -7.00 -1.12
CA ASP A 406 -9.94 -5.63 -0.58
C ASP A 406 -10.96 -5.49 0.56
N ARG A 407 -12.11 -6.19 0.50
CA ARG A 407 -13.19 -6.06 1.51
C ARG A 407 -12.83 -6.81 2.77
N ALA A 408 -12.37 -8.05 2.65
CA ALA A 408 -11.95 -8.83 3.81
C ALA A 408 -10.70 -8.21 4.47
N LYS A 409 -9.77 -7.65 3.68
CA LYS A 409 -8.67 -6.83 4.20
C LYS A 409 -9.19 -5.62 4.98
N GLN A 410 -10.23 -4.94 4.50
CA GLN A 410 -10.80 -3.81 5.24
C GLN A 410 -11.36 -4.24 6.61
N ASP A 411 -12.00 -5.41 6.69
CA ASP A 411 -12.47 -5.96 7.97
C ASP A 411 -11.27 -6.24 8.91
N LEU A 412 -10.19 -6.85 8.39
CA LEU A 412 -8.95 -7.09 9.13
C LEU A 412 -8.34 -5.79 9.65
N THR A 413 -8.07 -4.82 8.77
CA THR A 413 -7.37 -3.58 9.17
C THR A 413 -8.21 -2.75 10.13
N THR A 414 -9.53 -2.77 9.99
CA THR A 414 -10.45 -2.12 10.94
C THR A 414 -10.34 -2.76 12.32
N ALA A 415 -10.32 -4.09 12.39
CA ALA A 415 -10.18 -4.80 13.65
C ALA A 415 -8.75 -4.63 14.24
N MET A 416 -7.70 -4.69 13.43
CA MET A 416 -6.31 -4.43 13.86
C MET A 416 -6.12 -3.02 14.44
N LYS A 417 -6.73 -2.00 13.83
CA LYS A 417 -6.70 -0.61 14.35
C LYS A 417 -7.36 -0.49 15.72
N ARG A 418 -8.43 -1.24 15.97
CA ARG A 418 -9.05 -1.32 17.32
C ARG A 418 -8.13 -1.98 18.35
N HIS A 419 -7.13 -2.74 17.90
CA HIS A 419 -6.10 -3.37 18.72
C HIS A 419 -4.77 -2.56 18.77
N GLY A 420 -4.81 -1.29 18.34
CA GLY A 420 -3.68 -0.36 18.47
C GLY A 420 -2.70 -0.32 17.29
N PHE A 421 -2.90 -1.15 16.26
CA PHE A 421 -2.09 -1.09 15.03
C PHE A 421 -2.60 0.02 14.12
N LEU A 422 -2.23 1.25 14.41
CA LEU A 422 -2.78 2.43 13.73
C LEU A 422 -2.09 2.79 12.43
N TYR A 423 -0.83 2.38 12.27
CA TYR A 423 -0.04 2.70 11.10
C TYR A 423 -0.07 1.52 10.14
N GLU A 424 -0.41 1.76 8.89
CA GLU A 424 -0.46 0.73 7.86
C GLU A 424 0.21 1.21 6.58
N THR A 425 0.87 0.30 5.87
CA THR A 425 1.33 0.57 4.51
C THR A 425 0.19 0.39 3.51
N THR A 426 0.36 0.95 2.30
CA THR A 426 -0.33 0.40 1.14
C THR A 426 0.12 -1.04 0.90
N ILE A 427 -0.64 -1.80 0.11
CA ILE A 427 -0.20 -3.13 -0.33
C ILE A 427 0.93 -2.95 -1.34
N ALA A 428 1.98 -3.77 -1.23
CA ALA A 428 3.11 -3.73 -2.16
C ALA A 428 2.64 -4.14 -3.56
N GLY A 429 3.15 -3.46 -4.59
CA GLY A 429 2.64 -3.62 -5.94
C GLY A 429 1.28 -2.94 -6.10
N GLY A 430 1.22 -1.90 -6.93
CA GLY A 430 -0.07 -1.40 -7.42
C GLY A 430 -0.66 -2.37 -8.43
N ARG A 431 -1.96 -2.31 -8.73
CA ARG A 431 -2.51 -3.01 -9.91
C ARG A 431 -1.80 -2.47 -11.16
N THR A 432 -0.76 -3.16 -11.61
CA THR A 432 -0.04 -2.80 -12.85
C THR A 432 -0.80 -3.37 -14.06
N LYS A 433 -0.52 -2.85 -15.24
CA LYS A 433 -1.26 -3.10 -16.48
C LYS A 433 -1.28 -4.58 -16.93
N PHE A 434 -0.45 -5.43 -16.32
CA PHE A 434 -0.28 -6.85 -16.64
C PHE A 434 -0.62 -7.80 -15.48
N LYS A 435 -1.05 -7.27 -14.32
CA LYS A 435 -1.25 -8.03 -13.09
C LYS A 435 -2.64 -7.73 -12.53
N LEU A 436 -3.48 -8.77 -12.43
CA LEU A 436 -4.86 -8.66 -11.96
C LEU A 436 -4.94 -8.37 -10.46
N PHE A 437 -3.95 -8.82 -9.69
CA PHE A 437 -3.91 -8.69 -8.23
C PHE A 437 -2.60 -8.07 -7.75
N HIS A 438 -2.68 -7.20 -6.74
CA HIS A 438 -1.52 -6.70 -6.01
C HIS A 438 -0.85 -7.83 -5.21
N SER A 439 0.34 -7.61 -4.62
CA SER A 439 1.10 -8.66 -3.91
C SER A 439 0.38 -9.33 -2.74
N GLY A 440 -0.57 -8.63 -2.12
CA GLY A 440 -1.17 -9.04 -0.86
C GLY A 440 -0.24 -8.86 0.35
N VAL A 441 0.94 -8.24 0.17
CA VAL A 441 1.91 -7.94 1.23
C VAL A 441 1.67 -6.52 1.76
N PHE A 442 1.42 -6.39 3.05
CA PHE A 442 1.38 -5.09 3.72
C PHE A 442 1.79 -5.20 5.18
N VAL A 443 2.19 -4.08 5.79
CA VAL A 443 2.62 -4.03 7.18
C VAL A 443 1.65 -3.17 7.98
N MET A 444 1.28 -3.63 9.16
CA MET A 444 0.64 -2.81 10.19
C MET A 444 1.54 -2.68 11.41
N SER A 445 1.58 -1.51 12.02
CA SER A 445 2.42 -1.22 13.18
C SER A 445 1.65 -0.41 14.23
N LYS A 446 2.00 -0.62 15.50
CA LYS A 446 1.61 0.27 16.60
C LYS A 446 2.45 1.54 16.66
N TYR A 447 3.58 1.55 15.96
CA TYR A 447 4.55 2.65 15.96
C TYR A 447 4.58 3.37 14.60
N PRO A 448 4.91 4.67 14.57
CA PRO A 448 4.94 5.46 13.34
C PRO A 448 5.85 4.86 12.26
N LEU A 449 5.38 4.94 11.01
CA LEU A 449 6.16 4.58 9.82
C LEU A 449 6.73 5.85 9.20
N ALA A 450 8.00 6.13 9.44
CA ALA A 450 8.68 7.33 8.96
C ALA A 450 8.97 7.29 7.45
N ASN A 451 9.18 6.10 6.90
CA ASN A 451 9.46 5.91 5.48
C ASN A 451 8.94 4.56 5.00
N THR A 452 8.50 4.50 3.74
CA THR A 452 8.05 3.27 3.09
C THR A 452 8.54 3.25 1.65
N ASP A 453 8.93 2.07 1.16
CA ASP A 453 9.24 1.86 -0.26
C ASP A 453 8.85 0.43 -0.67
N GLN A 454 8.77 0.14 -1.96
CA GLN A 454 8.38 -1.17 -2.45
C GLN A 454 9.32 -1.68 -3.54
N LEU A 455 9.46 -3.00 -3.61
CA LEU A 455 10.15 -3.72 -4.67
C LEU A 455 9.16 -4.68 -5.32
N VAL A 456 8.85 -4.47 -6.59
CA VAL A 456 8.03 -5.41 -7.37
C VAL A 456 8.97 -6.40 -8.06
N TYR A 457 8.76 -7.71 -7.89
CA TYR A 457 9.63 -8.74 -8.48
C TYR A 457 9.41 -8.93 -10.00
N GLY A 458 8.38 -8.32 -10.57
CA GLY A 458 8.11 -8.27 -12.00
C GLY A 458 7.67 -9.61 -12.62
N SER A 459 8.11 -9.87 -13.85
CA SER A 459 7.81 -11.09 -14.63
C SER A 459 8.51 -12.35 -14.13
N THR A 460 9.20 -12.27 -13.00
CA THR A 460 9.95 -13.40 -12.44
C THR A 460 9.02 -14.54 -11.99
N ALA A 461 7.77 -14.24 -11.63
CA ALA A 461 6.78 -15.22 -11.18
C ALA A 461 6.34 -16.22 -12.27
N ILE A 462 6.05 -17.47 -11.86
CA ILE A 462 5.61 -18.55 -12.75
C ILE A 462 4.23 -19.09 -12.36
N GLY A 463 3.60 -19.86 -13.26
CA GLY A 463 2.31 -20.51 -12.99
C GLY A 463 1.15 -19.54 -12.77
N VAL A 464 0.20 -19.91 -11.91
CA VAL A 464 -0.97 -19.09 -11.55
C VAL A 464 -0.59 -17.77 -10.89
N GLU A 465 0.64 -17.64 -10.38
CA GLU A 465 1.14 -16.41 -9.75
C GLU A 465 1.59 -15.36 -10.78
N ARG A 466 1.59 -15.69 -12.08
CA ARG A 466 1.84 -14.72 -13.16
C ARG A 466 0.87 -13.55 -13.15
N VAL A 467 -0.34 -13.69 -12.60
CA VAL A 467 -1.34 -12.62 -12.51
C VAL A 467 -1.24 -11.78 -11.23
N VAL A 468 -0.32 -12.12 -10.32
CA VAL A 468 -0.08 -11.44 -9.04
C VAL A 468 1.24 -10.68 -9.08
N ASP A 469 1.25 -9.44 -8.58
CA ASP A 469 2.48 -8.68 -8.34
C ASP A 469 3.20 -9.20 -7.09
N LYS A 470 3.95 -10.32 -7.15
CA LYS A 470 4.82 -10.69 -6.01
C LYS A 470 5.79 -9.53 -5.75
N ALA A 471 5.91 -9.12 -4.48
CA ALA A 471 6.63 -7.92 -4.12
C ALA A 471 7.14 -7.96 -2.67
N ALA A 472 8.03 -7.03 -2.35
CA ALA A 472 8.45 -6.69 -1.01
C ALA A 472 8.07 -5.24 -0.66
N MET A 473 7.86 -4.99 0.62
CA MET A 473 7.62 -3.69 1.23
C MET A 473 8.73 -3.40 2.23
N TYR A 474 9.32 -2.22 2.14
CA TYR A 474 10.27 -1.68 3.09
C TYR A 474 9.54 -0.68 3.97
N VAL A 475 9.77 -0.75 5.27
CA VAL A 475 9.22 0.18 6.26
C VAL A 475 10.31 0.59 7.23
N GLN A 476 10.41 1.89 7.49
CA GLN A 476 11.18 2.43 8.61
C GLN A 476 10.20 2.76 9.75
N MET A 477 10.12 1.88 10.74
CA MET A 477 9.31 2.06 11.94
C MET A 477 10.13 2.78 13.01
N ILE A 478 9.52 3.73 13.73
CA ILE A 478 10.19 4.46 14.82
C ILE A 478 9.63 4.02 16.16
N LYS A 479 10.43 3.26 16.92
CA LYS A 479 10.10 2.80 18.27
C LYS A 479 11.09 3.39 19.26
N ASP A 480 10.60 4.07 20.30
CA ASP A 480 11.42 4.67 21.35
C ASP A 480 12.58 5.53 20.80
N ASN A 481 12.27 6.34 19.78
CA ASN A 481 13.21 7.17 19.00
C ASN A 481 14.30 6.41 18.23
N GLN A 482 14.18 5.10 18.10
CA GLN A 482 15.10 4.24 17.35
C GLN A 482 14.45 3.73 16.07
N ALA A 483 15.24 3.65 14.99
CA ALA A 483 14.77 3.17 13.70
C ALA A 483 14.85 1.64 13.63
N VAL A 484 13.72 1.02 13.28
CA VAL A 484 13.59 -0.40 12.97
C VAL A 484 13.20 -0.52 11.51
N HIS A 485 14.09 -1.07 10.69
CA HIS A 485 13.92 -1.25 9.27
C HIS A 485 13.35 -2.65 9.00
N ILE A 486 12.17 -2.73 8.40
CA ILE A 486 11.45 -3.97 8.15
C ILE A 486 11.34 -4.18 6.64
N PHE A 487 11.84 -5.30 6.14
CA PHE A 487 11.64 -5.78 4.78
C PHE A 487 10.62 -6.90 4.80
N ALA A 488 9.37 -6.55 4.52
CA ALA A 488 8.24 -7.45 4.41
C ALA A 488 8.14 -8.06 3.01
N THR A 489 7.94 -9.37 2.85
CA THR A 489 7.83 -9.97 1.50
C THR A 489 6.94 -11.22 1.44
N HIS A 490 6.53 -11.58 0.23
CA HIS A 490 5.96 -12.89 -0.11
C HIS A 490 6.55 -13.34 -1.45
N THR A 491 7.36 -14.40 -1.43
CA THR A 491 8.06 -14.92 -2.62
C THR A 491 7.24 -16.00 -3.32
N GLN A 492 7.75 -16.51 -4.45
CA GLN A 492 7.11 -17.51 -5.29
C GLN A 492 6.83 -18.83 -4.55
N ALA A 493 5.57 -19.28 -4.62
CA ALA A 493 5.14 -20.54 -4.01
C ALA A 493 5.56 -21.77 -4.82
N TRP A 494 5.39 -22.95 -4.21
CA TRP A 494 5.67 -24.31 -4.74
C TRP A 494 7.14 -24.74 -4.75
N ASP A 495 7.40 -26.04 -4.64
CA ASP A 495 8.75 -26.62 -4.52
C ASP A 495 9.30 -27.19 -5.84
N ASP A 496 8.63 -26.94 -6.97
CA ASP A 496 9.12 -27.38 -8.27
C ASP A 496 10.37 -26.60 -8.71
N LYS A 497 11.15 -27.19 -9.64
CA LYS A 497 12.43 -26.63 -10.08
C LYS A 497 12.30 -25.22 -10.68
N ALA A 498 11.19 -24.89 -11.32
CA ALA A 498 11.00 -23.56 -11.89
C ALA A 498 10.65 -22.56 -10.78
N ALA A 499 9.85 -22.97 -9.79
CA ALA A 499 9.49 -22.15 -8.64
C ALA A 499 10.72 -21.80 -7.79
N ILE A 500 11.57 -22.79 -7.47
CA ILE A 500 12.86 -22.59 -6.77
C ILE A 500 13.73 -21.57 -7.52
N LYS A 501 13.87 -21.68 -8.85
CA LYS A 501 14.65 -20.74 -9.66
C LYS A 501 14.07 -19.33 -9.66
N CYS A 502 12.73 -19.22 -9.68
CA CYS A 502 12.05 -17.94 -9.57
C CYS A 502 12.31 -17.30 -8.19
N ARG A 503 12.12 -18.06 -7.10
CA ARG A 503 12.43 -17.59 -5.73
C ARG A 503 13.87 -17.13 -5.60
N ALA A 504 14.83 -17.88 -6.13
CA ALA A 504 16.24 -17.49 -6.09
C ALA A 504 16.46 -16.08 -6.67
N LYS A 505 15.88 -15.78 -7.85
CA LYS A 505 15.94 -14.44 -8.44
C LYS A 505 15.27 -13.38 -7.55
N GLN A 506 14.12 -13.69 -6.96
CA GLN A 506 13.42 -12.77 -6.05
C GLN A 506 14.24 -12.47 -4.79
N ILE A 507 14.91 -13.48 -4.24
CA ILE A 507 15.80 -13.36 -3.07
C ILE A 507 17.03 -12.51 -3.43
N GLU A 508 17.64 -12.70 -4.61
CA GLU A 508 18.75 -11.86 -5.10
C GLU A 508 18.32 -10.40 -5.31
N MET A 509 17.13 -10.16 -5.86
CA MET A 509 16.56 -8.82 -6.01
C MET A 509 16.33 -8.18 -4.65
N LEU A 510 15.78 -8.93 -3.69
CA LEU A 510 15.56 -8.46 -2.32
C LEU A 510 16.88 -8.11 -1.63
N ALA A 511 17.89 -8.98 -1.70
CA ALA A 511 19.21 -8.73 -1.13
C ALA A 511 19.87 -7.46 -1.72
N THR A 512 19.79 -7.29 -3.04
CA THR A 512 20.31 -6.10 -3.75
C THR A 512 19.58 -4.83 -3.31
N TRP A 513 18.26 -4.90 -3.17
CA TRP A 513 17.44 -3.77 -2.75
C TRP A 513 17.64 -3.41 -1.29
N MET A 514 17.82 -4.39 -0.40
CA MET A 514 18.20 -4.16 0.99
C MET A 514 19.52 -3.38 1.08
N GLN A 515 20.53 -3.78 0.29
CA GLN A 515 21.83 -3.11 0.26
C GLN A 515 21.74 -1.68 -0.28
N SER A 516 20.89 -1.42 -1.28
CA SER A 516 20.74 -0.08 -1.86
C SER A 516 20.11 0.95 -0.91
N LYS A 517 19.53 0.51 0.21
CA LYS A 517 19.02 1.40 1.25
C LYS A 517 20.12 2.08 2.07
N HIS A 518 21.36 1.59 2.01
CA HIS A 518 22.50 2.13 2.77
C HIS A 518 22.17 2.34 4.26
N ILE A 519 21.49 1.36 4.87
CA ILE A 519 21.06 1.45 6.28
C ILE A 519 22.29 1.46 7.18
N PRO A 520 22.37 2.38 8.16
CA PRO A 520 23.50 2.42 9.07
C PRO A 520 23.66 1.12 9.87
N PRO A 521 24.89 0.63 10.11
CA PRO A 521 25.13 -0.64 10.80
C PRO A 521 24.68 -0.65 12.27
N HIS A 522 24.36 0.51 12.85
CA HIS A 522 23.84 0.63 14.22
C HIS A 522 22.32 0.59 14.31
N ASP A 523 21.61 0.64 13.18
CA ASP A 523 20.15 0.50 13.14
C ASP A 523 19.75 -0.97 13.17
N ILE A 524 18.48 -1.24 13.49
CA ILE A 524 17.92 -2.59 13.53
C ILE A 524 17.32 -2.91 12.17
N VAL A 525 17.66 -4.07 11.60
CA VAL A 525 17.10 -4.54 10.32
C VAL A 525 16.49 -5.92 10.48
N VAL A 526 15.22 -6.03 10.10
CA VAL A 526 14.41 -7.24 10.14
C VAL A 526 13.91 -7.59 8.73
N VAL A 527 13.99 -8.86 8.35
CA VAL A 527 13.34 -9.41 7.15
C VAL A 527 12.22 -10.33 7.62
N ALA A 528 11.02 -10.11 7.09
CA ALA A 528 9.81 -10.76 7.57
C ALA A 528 8.90 -11.17 6.40
N GLY A 529 8.40 -12.40 6.37
CA GLY A 529 7.45 -12.80 5.34
C GLY A 529 7.29 -14.29 5.16
N ASP A 530 6.39 -14.64 4.26
CA ASP A 530 6.31 -15.98 3.68
C ASP A 530 7.36 -16.07 2.57
N LEU A 531 8.48 -16.73 2.87
CA LEU A 531 9.60 -16.87 1.95
C LEU A 531 9.48 -18.14 1.09
N ASN A 532 8.44 -18.97 1.30
CA ASN A 532 8.23 -20.21 0.55
C ASN A 532 9.49 -21.11 0.46
N VAL A 533 10.36 -21.06 1.48
CA VAL A 533 11.57 -21.89 1.58
C VAL A 533 11.49 -22.68 2.88
N ASP A 534 11.47 -24.00 2.79
CA ASP A 534 11.33 -24.90 3.95
C ASP A 534 12.65 -25.07 4.71
N GLN A 535 12.72 -24.56 5.95
CA GLN A 535 13.88 -24.70 6.84
C GLN A 535 14.23 -26.15 7.15
N TYR A 536 13.25 -27.05 7.11
CA TYR A 536 13.42 -28.47 7.46
C TYR A 536 13.50 -29.39 6.25
N ALA A 537 13.62 -28.84 5.04
CA ALA A 537 13.85 -29.61 3.84
C ALA A 537 15.16 -30.42 3.96
N VAL A 538 15.18 -31.63 3.39
CA VAL A 538 16.37 -32.48 3.35
C VAL A 538 16.73 -32.78 1.89
N PRO A 539 17.84 -32.22 1.37
CA PRO A 539 18.76 -31.30 2.04
C PRO A 539 18.19 -29.87 2.15
N CYS A 540 18.62 -29.10 3.16
CA CYS A 540 18.16 -27.72 3.44
C CYS A 540 18.85 -26.65 2.58
N THR A 541 19.34 -27.01 1.39
CA THR A 541 20.23 -26.17 0.57
C THR A 541 19.63 -24.82 0.18
N GLU A 542 18.31 -24.78 -0.05
CA GLU A 542 17.64 -23.52 -0.41
C GLU A 542 17.57 -22.56 0.79
N TYR A 543 17.32 -23.07 1.99
CA TYR A 543 17.29 -22.29 3.23
C TYR A 543 18.67 -21.71 3.57
N ASP A 544 19.71 -22.54 3.49
CA ASP A 544 21.09 -22.10 3.76
C ASP A 544 21.53 -21.04 2.75
N TRP A 545 21.19 -21.21 1.47
CA TRP A 545 21.51 -20.23 0.43
C TRP A 545 20.73 -18.92 0.61
N MET A 546 19.44 -19.00 0.94
CA MET A 546 18.58 -17.82 1.17
C MET A 546 19.11 -16.96 2.32
N THR A 547 19.38 -17.58 3.48
CA THR A 547 19.86 -16.87 4.68
C THR A 547 21.23 -16.22 4.45
N ALA A 548 22.14 -16.94 3.76
CA ALA A 548 23.43 -16.39 3.36
C ALA A 548 23.31 -15.22 2.38
N THR A 549 22.42 -15.32 1.38
CA THR A 549 22.24 -14.30 0.33
C THR A 549 21.64 -13.01 0.92
N LEU A 550 20.62 -13.13 1.78
CA LEU A 550 19.99 -12.00 2.45
C LEU A 550 20.86 -11.43 3.58
N GLY A 551 21.82 -12.21 4.10
CA GLY A 551 22.61 -11.84 5.28
C GLY A 551 21.72 -11.69 6.51
N VAL A 552 20.94 -12.74 6.79
CA VAL A 552 19.97 -12.79 7.89
C VAL A 552 20.13 -14.07 8.71
N GLU A 553 19.69 -14.00 9.96
CA GLU A 553 19.66 -15.13 10.88
C GLU A 553 18.26 -15.28 11.47
N SER A 554 17.77 -16.52 11.51
CA SER A 554 16.51 -16.87 12.16
C SER A 554 16.77 -17.14 13.64
N PRO A 555 16.00 -16.56 14.57
CA PRO A 555 16.14 -16.85 15.99
C PRO A 555 15.98 -18.33 16.31
N ALA A 556 16.51 -18.73 17.46
CA ALA A 556 16.21 -20.06 18.00
C ALA A 556 14.70 -20.19 18.29
N ALA A 557 14.14 -21.35 17.93
CA ALA A 557 12.76 -21.66 18.24
C ALA A 557 12.58 -21.83 19.76
N VAL A 558 11.51 -21.28 20.32
CA VAL A 558 11.14 -21.51 21.72
C VAL A 558 10.82 -22.99 21.92
N ASP A 559 11.21 -23.55 23.08
CA ASP A 559 10.93 -24.95 23.40
C ASP A 559 9.44 -25.29 23.25
N ASN A 560 9.15 -26.44 22.65
CA ASN A 560 7.81 -26.98 22.41
C ASN A 560 6.90 -26.14 21.48
N THR A 561 7.43 -25.13 20.77
CA THR A 561 6.68 -24.51 19.67
C THR A 561 6.42 -25.53 18.54
N PRO A 562 5.28 -25.47 17.84
CA PRO A 562 5.13 -26.17 16.57
C PRO A 562 6.26 -25.79 15.60
N LYS A 563 6.67 -26.75 14.78
CA LYS A 563 7.78 -26.58 13.83
C LYS A 563 7.34 -25.88 12.55
N TYR A 564 6.15 -26.22 12.06
CA TYR A 564 5.71 -25.88 10.72
C TYR A 564 4.72 -24.72 10.75
N SER A 565 4.94 -23.73 9.89
CA SER A 565 4.00 -22.63 9.69
C SER A 565 2.92 -23.00 8.68
N PHE A 566 3.18 -23.97 7.79
CA PHE A 566 2.16 -24.62 6.98
C PHE A 566 2.06 -26.09 7.40
N ASP A 567 0.92 -26.52 7.95
CA ASP A 567 0.77 -27.87 8.50
C ASP A 567 -0.60 -28.50 8.12
N PRO A 568 -0.67 -29.29 7.04
CA PRO A 568 -1.91 -29.92 6.59
C PRO A 568 -2.43 -31.01 7.54
N ILE A 569 -1.67 -31.39 8.58
CA ILE A 569 -2.11 -32.38 9.57
C ILE A 569 -2.94 -31.71 10.67
N SER A 570 -2.50 -30.54 11.15
CA SER A 570 -3.15 -29.85 12.28
C SER A 570 -4.02 -28.66 11.87
N ASN A 571 -3.86 -28.14 10.66
CA ASN A 571 -4.63 -27.03 10.12
C ASN A 571 -5.67 -27.53 9.11
N VAL A 572 -6.95 -27.33 9.43
CA VAL A 572 -8.05 -27.84 8.58
C VAL A 572 -8.08 -27.16 7.21
N LEU A 573 -7.66 -25.90 7.12
CA LEU A 573 -7.63 -25.15 5.86
C LEU A 573 -6.43 -25.55 4.98
N ALA A 574 -5.34 -26.03 5.57
CA ALA A 574 -4.22 -26.61 4.83
C ALA A 574 -4.45 -28.07 4.41
N SER A 575 -5.35 -28.79 5.09
CA SER A 575 -5.55 -30.23 4.91
C SER A 575 -6.22 -30.64 3.58
N SER A 576 -6.96 -29.72 2.94
CA SER A 576 -7.76 -30.01 1.75
C SER A 576 -7.82 -28.82 0.79
N GLY A 577 -7.56 -29.05 -0.50
CA GLY A 577 -7.78 -28.05 -1.56
C GLY A 577 -6.62 -27.94 -2.55
N MET A 578 -6.82 -27.15 -3.61
CA MET A 578 -5.82 -26.92 -4.68
C MET A 578 -4.57 -26.16 -4.20
N SER A 579 -4.62 -25.55 -3.01
CA SER A 579 -3.50 -24.84 -2.38
C SER A 579 -2.62 -25.74 -1.52
N SER A 580 -3.00 -27.00 -1.28
CA SER A 580 -2.25 -27.90 -0.41
C SER A 580 -1.30 -28.80 -1.18
N GLY A 581 -0.01 -28.73 -0.86
CA GLY A 581 1.00 -29.72 -1.29
C GLY A 581 1.00 -31.01 -0.44
N GLY A 582 0.16 -31.09 0.61
CA GLY A 582 0.11 -32.23 1.53
C GLY A 582 1.34 -32.41 2.43
N LYS A 583 2.29 -31.47 2.37
CA LYS A 583 3.54 -31.47 3.13
C LYS A 583 3.48 -30.44 4.25
N ALA A 584 4.02 -30.77 5.42
CA ALA A 584 4.21 -29.80 6.51
C ALA A 584 5.56 -29.10 6.36
N GLU A 585 5.56 -27.77 6.40
CA GLU A 585 6.70 -26.93 6.01
C GLU A 585 6.83 -25.69 6.92
N ARG A 586 8.07 -25.24 7.12
CA ARG A 586 8.37 -23.96 7.80
C ARG A 586 8.66 -22.94 6.70
N LEU A 587 7.70 -22.09 6.37
CA LEU A 587 7.78 -21.16 5.22
C LEU A 587 7.81 -19.68 5.62
N ASP A 588 7.31 -19.37 6.82
CA ASP A 588 7.14 -18.02 7.35
C ASP A 588 8.23 -17.69 8.37
N TYR A 589 8.79 -16.48 8.28
CA TYR A 589 9.96 -16.08 9.08
C TYR A 589 9.94 -14.62 9.49
N VAL A 590 10.48 -14.32 10.67
CA VAL A 590 10.89 -12.98 11.10
C VAL A 590 12.34 -13.10 11.58
N MET A 591 13.27 -12.55 10.79
CA MET A 591 14.73 -12.75 10.92
C MET A 591 15.45 -11.42 11.05
N THR A 592 16.59 -11.39 11.75
CA THR A 592 17.44 -10.19 11.86
C THR A 592 18.58 -10.22 10.87
N SER A 593 18.95 -9.06 10.33
CA SER A 593 20.15 -8.95 9.50
C SER A 593 21.42 -9.14 10.33
N THR A 594 22.38 -9.90 9.81
CA THR A 594 23.71 -10.12 10.41
C THR A 594 24.71 -8.98 10.14
N ARG A 595 24.30 -7.95 9.39
CA ARG A 595 25.16 -6.81 8.98
C ARG A 595 24.89 -5.51 9.75
N HIS A 596 23.88 -5.53 10.61
CA HIS A 596 23.38 -4.35 11.33
C HIS A 596 23.40 -4.61 12.85
N ARG A 597 22.68 -3.83 13.67
CA ARG A 597 22.66 -4.04 15.12
C ARG A 597 22.16 -5.46 15.42
N GLN A 598 22.97 -6.22 16.15
CA GLN A 598 22.63 -7.59 16.53
C GLN A 598 21.84 -7.61 17.84
N PRO A 599 20.82 -8.47 17.96
CA PRO A 599 20.14 -8.68 19.22
C PRO A 599 21.07 -9.40 20.21
N THR A 600 21.02 -9.02 21.49
CA THR A 600 21.69 -9.74 22.58
C THR A 600 20.96 -11.01 22.97
N SER A 601 19.64 -11.06 22.74
CA SER A 601 18.85 -12.29 22.77
C SER A 601 17.70 -12.22 21.77
N SER A 602 17.32 -13.38 21.23
CA SER A 602 16.19 -13.48 20.31
C SER A 602 15.51 -14.86 20.40
N ALA A 603 14.22 -14.92 20.07
CA ALA A 603 13.46 -16.15 20.04
C ALA A 603 12.36 -16.09 18.96
N THR A 604 12.00 -17.24 18.39
CA THR A 604 10.90 -17.37 17.43
C THR A 604 9.91 -18.46 17.83
N GLN A 605 8.64 -18.29 17.48
CA GLN A 605 7.59 -19.28 17.73
C GLN A 605 6.56 -19.31 16.58
N VAL A 606 6.09 -20.51 16.25
CA VAL A 606 4.86 -20.71 15.47
C VAL A 606 3.68 -20.65 16.42
N LEU A 607 2.66 -19.88 16.06
CA LEU A 607 1.46 -19.73 16.86
C LEU A 607 0.29 -20.45 16.18
N PRO A 608 -0.11 -21.65 16.64
CA PRO A 608 -1.21 -22.41 16.05
C PRO A 608 -2.57 -21.85 16.47
N VAL A 609 -2.80 -20.56 16.19
CA VAL A 609 -3.99 -19.82 16.63
C VAL A 609 -5.25 -20.34 15.95
N LYS A 610 -6.33 -20.42 16.72
CA LYS A 610 -7.65 -20.83 16.25
C LYS A 610 -8.68 -19.75 16.64
N ALA A 611 -9.72 -19.60 15.83
CA ALA A 611 -10.84 -18.75 16.13
C ALA A 611 -11.56 -19.21 17.42
N LYS A 612 -12.01 -18.24 18.23
CA LYS A 612 -12.80 -18.53 19.45
C LYS A 612 -14.15 -19.18 19.13
N GLN A 613 -14.71 -18.85 17.96
CA GLN A 613 -15.94 -19.43 17.43
C GLN A 613 -15.62 -19.90 16.01
N GLY A 614 -15.89 -21.17 15.74
CA GLY A 614 -15.69 -21.76 14.42
C GLY A 614 -16.90 -21.56 13.50
N TRP A 615 -16.73 -21.97 12.24
CA TRP A 615 -17.74 -21.90 11.20
C TRP A 615 -17.89 -23.25 10.52
N VAL A 616 -19.04 -23.51 9.90
CA VAL A 616 -19.25 -24.69 9.05
C VAL A 616 -19.03 -24.27 7.61
N ASP A 617 -18.19 -24.96 6.86
CA ASP A 617 -18.04 -24.71 5.42
C ASP A 617 -19.19 -25.33 4.60
N ASP A 618 -19.20 -25.05 3.29
CA ASP A 618 -20.23 -25.54 2.37
C ASP A 618 -20.23 -27.09 2.24
N HIS A 619 -19.20 -27.76 2.75
CA HIS A 619 -19.04 -29.21 2.77
C HIS A 619 -19.34 -29.83 4.15
N GLY A 620 -19.73 -29.03 5.15
CA GLY A 620 -20.05 -29.49 6.49
C GLY A 620 -18.84 -29.63 7.43
N ALA A 621 -17.64 -29.21 7.00
CA ALA A 621 -16.44 -29.24 7.82
C ALA A 621 -16.44 -28.08 8.83
N TRP A 622 -16.01 -28.38 10.06
CA TRP A 622 -15.88 -27.40 11.13
C TRP A 622 -14.55 -26.66 11.03
N ILE A 623 -14.58 -25.39 10.61
CA ILE A 623 -13.43 -24.52 10.44
C ILE A 623 -13.20 -23.72 11.71
N THR A 624 -12.03 -23.93 12.33
CA THR A 624 -11.51 -23.07 13.41
C THR A 624 -10.21 -22.38 13.05
N ASP A 625 -9.54 -22.81 11.99
CA ASP A 625 -8.33 -22.16 11.50
C ASP A 625 -8.65 -20.81 10.84
N LEU A 626 -7.78 -19.84 11.07
CA LEU A 626 -7.93 -18.47 10.59
C LEU A 626 -7.23 -18.23 9.25
N SER A 627 -6.36 -19.15 8.84
CA SER A 627 -5.66 -19.23 7.54
C SER A 627 -5.13 -20.65 7.37
N ASP A 628 -4.70 -21.05 6.18
CA ASP A 628 -3.97 -22.31 5.94
C ASP A 628 -2.51 -22.26 6.45
N HIS A 629 -1.98 -21.06 6.71
CA HIS A 629 -0.76 -20.85 7.47
C HIS A 629 -1.04 -20.54 8.95
N TYR A 630 -0.07 -20.87 9.81
CA TYR A 630 0.04 -20.39 11.18
C TYR A 630 0.99 -19.19 11.25
N PRO A 631 0.66 -18.15 12.01
CA PRO A 631 1.54 -17.00 12.16
C PRO A 631 2.85 -17.36 12.87
N VAL A 632 3.91 -16.65 12.51
CA VAL A 632 5.25 -16.78 13.11
C VAL A 632 5.63 -15.47 13.77
N MET A 633 5.93 -15.53 15.06
CA MET A 633 6.36 -14.39 15.86
C MET A 633 7.83 -14.53 16.21
N SER A 634 8.58 -13.43 16.15
CA SER A 634 9.92 -13.35 16.74
C SER A 634 10.05 -12.14 17.66
N GLU A 635 10.79 -12.32 18.74
CA GLU A 635 11.20 -11.29 19.69
C GLU A 635 12.71 -11.10 19.63
N PHE A 636 13.15 -9.85 19.67
CA PHE A 636 14.55 -9.45 19.64
C PHE A 636 14.82 -8.42 20.73
N HIS A 637 15.84 -8.64 21.55
CA HIS A 637 16.31 -7.66 22.54
C HIS A 637 17.64 -7.10 22.09
N PHE A 638 17.76 -5.78 22.08
CA PHE A 638 18.97 -5.04 21.72
C PHE A 638 19.42 -4.21 22.92
N ASP A 639 20.68 -4.30 23.30
CA ASP A 639 21.28 -3.53 24.41
C ASP A 639 22.15 -2.37 23.92
#